data_AF-A0A2A5D8E1-F1
#
_entry.id   AF-A0A2A5D8E1-F1
#
_cell.length_a   1.000
_cell.length_b   1.000
_cell.length_c   1.000
_cell.angle_alpha   90.00
_cell.angle_beta   90.00
_cell.angle_gamma   90.00
#
_symmetry.space_group_name_H-M   'P 1'
#
loop_
_entity.id
_entity.type
_entity.pdbx_description
1 polymer ?
#
loop_
_entity_poly.entity_id
_entity_poly.type
_entity_poly.pdbx_seq_one_letter_code
_entity_poly.pdbx_strand_id
1 'polypeptide(L)'
;MSKKVPLYSFEKDANNILNMKINSRVNSLGGYGVNGEVIYVDHPIGCPSVLADKQNNAKATFMSNGSIELNVLHEENNKEVHVLKGSFDAVEKKETGPLSNNIWLTIHNGKQNHTLSLLNSNINKNVTPASIKIIKRSSDRSMWYCNEIKIGQKIHLKTALKIQLIDSGSGPVLLKRLYIKNLGNQNLKGTLWAYLDLQGTQYFAYNKSAWYDAGLPLSPTEQIISASVPYSEMLQIKRVSSSSTTGIKIQESTCDYQTFIGNTSKLSTLPEAVIQDKMLTSGAGKRLSRFCSPVISAVKSTLNINKNKSGVFSQSLTYITDTKIIAQFLKNSDAFDPTDKSIAKAFQTASKNLITKTRNINELNKISEQINVEASICDDFYMDMPHQRVVSEYANSVWTTVEELYENCRAHGANLADGIELGTRDRGQDMWPKIKENPGIVRQDLIHALGFMFQIDDKPKKGKRLELKHKLHGMFPRQFPSAWINRKQEIFNDNRPYNDSPIWLVDSLNFYIRETGDTSILKEKVGSVTLTDPEVPEKSGMVAHKNKFTIAEVILGIFECYKRHADDSAYGMIQILYGDWCDPVDMFGTSIVGNDKTRGIGAGVNVRLSAHVFKTLINTIELFSSKEIKSKFNAIEKKFHSLKSFANQLRKNVVNIGWEDTKTGTKGFLDSIHELKKNGKKPKKGDIGYTLGSYIKSREFDGRQRRVLTSMSWGLSMLNEEKSYLDPIKNSAEMSKEILKTFDNLFYDPKLGLKLFTIPIPNNEQARSLVGRMGMVPAGCAENGEYHHAQIMAHVFRSFLPGEIHTSWKQFKPMISATRDESLCGPFETPTTSYTSDPDNPHFGKGMYFGLSGSVDWIVNFFQNIAGIQLNLHTKELPDIIVSPNLPKDLKGELQYRRMIHVFEKNKFRKVPIIVDIKKGKKAGILLNGKNVKDSNIQKVGSLKKIHLEIIN
;
A
#
# COMPACT_ATOMS: atom_id res chain seq x y z
N MET A 1 -9.12 23.61 -29.57
CA MET A 1 -8.86 24.92 -28.93
C MET A 1 -8.89 24.72 -27.42
N SER A 2 -7.72 24.60 -26.79
CA SER A 2 -7.62 24.51 -25.33
C SER A 2 -7.92 25.89 -24.73
N LYS A 3 -8.99 25.99 -23.95
CA LYS A 3 -9.21 27.18 -23.11
C LYS A 3 -8.05 27.25 -22.12
N LYS A 4 -7.22 28.31 -22.20
CA LYS A 4 -6.23 28.63 -21.15
C LYS A 4 -6.98 28.75 -19.82
N VAL A 5 -6.85 27.75 -18.96
CA VAL A 5 -7.36 27.81 -17.59
C VAL A 5 -6.50 28.83 -16.81
N PRO A 6 -7.08 29.71 -15.98
CA PRO A 6 -6.29 30.70 -15.26
C PRO A 6 -5.34 30.03 -14.26
N LEU A 7 -4.05 30.40 -14.29
CA LEU A 7 -3.10 30.05 -13.22
C LEU A 7 -3.60 30.65 -11.90
N TYR A 8 -3.76 29.81 -10.87
CA TYR A 8 -4.11 30.27 -9.52
C TYR A 8 -2.84 30.63 -8.76
N SER A 9 -2.75 31.84 -8.19
CA SER A 9 -1.67 32.19 -7.27
C SER A 9 -1.76 31.40 -5.97
N PHE A 10 -0.62 31.08 -5.36
CA PHE A 10 -0.59 30.36 -4.08
C PHE A 10 -1.36 31.03 -2.95
N GLU A 11 -1.38 32.36 -2.87
CA GLU A 11 -2.18 33.05 -1.84
C GLU A 11 -3.68 32.77 -2.00
N LYS A 12 -4.18 32.66 -3.24
CA LYS A 12 -5.59 32.31 -3.50
C LYS A 12 -5.87 30.87 -3.09
N ASP A 13 -4.98 29.94 -3.43
CA ASP A 13 -5.07 28.54 -3.02
C ASP A 13 -5.05 28.40 -1.48
N ALA A 14 -4.09 29.06 -0.81
CA ALA A 14 -3.99 29.07 0.65
C ALA A 14 -5.24 29.67 1.33
N ASN A 15 -5.82 30.75 0.79
CA ASN A 15 -7.08 31.28 1.32
C ASN A 15 -8.25 30.30 1.13
N ASN A 16 -8.30 29.59 0.00
CA ASN A 16 -9.31 28.54 -0.22
C ASN A 16 -9.16 27.42 0.81
N ILE A 17 -7.94 26.94 1.03
CA ILE A 17 -7.60 25.90 2.02
C ILE A 17 -7.98 26.33 3.46
N LEU A 18 -7.65 27.56 3.84
CA LEU A 18 -8.02 28.10 5.15
C LEU A 18 -9.54 28.14 5.37
N ASN A 19 -10.29 28.50 4.33
CA ASN A 19 -11.75 28.62 4.37
C ASN A 19 -12.48 27.29 4.07
N MET A 20 -11.76 26.25 3.68
CA MET A 20 -12.33 24.95 3.36
C MET A 20 -13.08 24.38 4.56
N LYS A 21 -14.33 23.99 4.34
CA LYS A 21 -15.17 23.36 5.36
C LYS A 21 -15.18 21.86 5.18
N ILE A 22 -15.39 21.15 6.28
CA ILE A 22 -15.75 19.73 6.22
C ILE A 22 -17.18 19.66 5.70
N ASN A 23 -17.34 19.12 4.50
CA ASN A 23 -18.62 18.90 3.85
C ASN A 23 -19.27 17.60 4.32
N SER A 24 -18.46 16.59 4.62
CA SER A 24 -18.92 15.28 5.10
C SER A 24 -18.11 14.88 6.32
N ARG A 25 -18.64 15.22 7.51
CA ARG A 25 -18.02 14.90 8.79
C ARG A 25 -18.06 13.38 9.01
N VAL A 26 -16.92 12.81 9.38
CA VAL A 26 -16.79 11.41 9.75
C VAL A 26 -17.02 11.26 11.26
N ASN A 27 -16.25 11.99 12.06
CA ASN A 27 -16.30 11.97 13.52
C ASN A 27 -15.71 13.30 14.05
N SER A 28 -15.36 13.43 15.33
CA SER A 28 -14.77 14.65 15.91
C SER A 28 -13.36 14.93 15.38
N LEU A 29 -12.59 13.91 15.02
CA LEU A 29 -11.23 14.03 14.50
C LEU A 29 -11.19 14.62 13.08
N GLY A 30 -12.20 14.36 12.24
CA GLY A 30 -12.09 14.70 10.82
C GLY A 30 -13.32 14.48 9.94
N GLY A 31 -13.11 14.72 8.66
CA GLY A 31 -14.05 14.42 7.59
C GLY A 31 -13.51 14.84 6.24
N TYR A 32 -14.40 14.89 5.25
CA TYR A 32 -14.04 15.18 3.86
C TYR A 32 -14.53 16.55 3.42
N GLY A 33 -13.73 17.21 2.57
CA GLY A 33 -14.05 18.45 1.87
C GLY A 33 -15.04 18.24 0.73
N VAL A 34 -15.31 19.32 -0.03
CA VAL A 34 -16.28 19.28 -1.14
C VAL A 34 -15.77 18.49 -2.35
N ASN A 35 -14.45 18.43 -2.55
CA ASN A 35 -13.83 17.68 -3.65
C ASN A 35 -13.11 16.41 -3.14
N GLY A 36 -13.47 15.93 -1.95
CA GLY A 36 -12.86 14.74 -1.35
C GLY A 36 -11.53 14.99 -0.64
N GLU A 37 -11.16 16.25 -0.38
CA GLU A 37 -10.00 16.55 0.45
C GLU A 37 -10.16 15.92 1.84
N VAL A 38 -9.12 15.24 2.35
CA VAL A 38 -9.17 14.64 3.69
C VAL A 38 -8.80 15.72 4.70
N ILE A 39 -9.71 16.04 5.61
CA ILE A 39 -9.56 17.15 6.57
C ILE A 39 -9.58 16.61 8.00
N TYR A 40 -8.44 16.77 8.65
CA TYR A 40 -8.25 16.54 10.08
C TYR A 40 -8.34 17.85 10.84
N VAL A 41 -8.97 17.85 12.01
CA VAL A 41 -9.00 19.00 12.94
C VAL A 41 -8.13 18.78 14.17
N ASP A 42 -7.52 17.60 14.29
CA ASP A 42 -6.47 17.28 15.23
C ASP A 42 -5.53 16.21 14.63
N HIS A 43 -4.36 16.01 15.24
CA HIS A 43 -3.49 14.89 14.91
C HIS A 43 -4.16 13.57 15.32
N PRO A 44 -4.24 12.57 14.41
CA PRO A 44 -4.70 11.23 14.78
C PRO A 44 -3.89 10.65 15.94
N ILE A 45 -4.58 10.06 16.92
CA ILE A 45 -3.94 9.42 18.07
C ILE A 45 -3.37 8.07 17.64
N GLY A 46 -2.17 7.73 18.13
CA GLY A 46 -1.54 6.43 17.90
C GLY A 46 -0.77 6.36 16.59
N CYS A 47 -1.45 6.51 15.45
CA CYS A 47 -0.82 6.44 14.14
C CYS A 47 -1.17 7.65 13.26
N PRO A 48 -0.18 8.36 12.69
CA PRO A 48 -0.45 9.49 11.82
C PRO A 48 -1.05 9.02 10.50
N SER A 49 -1.82 9.91 9.91
CA SER A 49 -2.36 9.78 8.59
C SER A 49 -1.24 10.10 7.56
N VAL A 50 -0.99 9.18 6.62
CA VAL A 50 0.15 9.24 5.67
C VAL A 50 -0.28 9.55 4.22
N LEU A 51 0.44 10.44 3.55
CA LEU A 51 0.34 10.69 2.10
C LEU A 51 1.73 10.50 1.50
N ALA A 52 1.92 9.48 0.67
CA ALA A 52 3.14 9.34 -0.12
C ALA A 52 2.99 9.98 -1.51
N ASP A 53 4.10 10.44 -2.08
CA ASP A 53 4.22 10.86 -3.47
C ASP A 53 5.52 10.30 -4.06
N LYS A 54 5.46 9.75 -5.28
CA LYS A 54 6.61 9.19 -6.00
C LYS A 54 6.79 9.96 -7.30
N GLN A 55 7.98 10.49 -7.52
CA GLN A 55 8.35 11.15 -8.77
C GLN A 55 9.71 10.65 -9.21
N ASN A 56 9.75 9.99 -10.38
CA ASN A 56 10.94 9.33 -10.90
C ASN A 56 11.56 8.39 -9.84
N ASN A 57 12.82 8.63 -9.48
CA ASN A 57 13.55 7.82 -8.49
C ASN A 57 13.40 8.34 -7.05
N ALA A 58 12.49 9.27 -6.79
CA ALA A 58 12.30 9.88 -5.49
C ALA A 58 10.92 9.56 -4.90
N LYS A 59 10.88 9.41 -3.58
CA LYS A 59 9.66 9.23 -2.80
C LYS A 59 9.65 10.19 -1.63
N ALA A 60 8.54 10.91 -1.45
CA ALA A 60 8.27 11.69 -0.27
C ALA A 60 7.09 11.10 0.50
N THR A 61 7.21 10.97 1.81
CA THR A 61 6.12 10.53 2.70
C THR A 61 5.78 11.66 3.65
N PHE A 62 4.56 12.21 3.56
CA PHE A 62 4.04 13.28 4.42
C PHE A 62 3.11 12.68 5.48
N MET A 63 3.31 13.04 6.75
CA MET A 63 2.56 12.47 7.86
C MET A 63 1.83 13.55 8.65
N SER A 64 0.59 13.30 9.07
CA SER A 64 -0.25 14.30 9.73
C SER A 64 0.35 14.92 11.00
N ASN A 65 1.32 14.27 11.66
CA ASN A 65 2.07 14.80 12.80
C ASN A 65 3.22 15.77 12.42
N GLY A 66 3.35 16.12 11.14
CA GLY A 66 4.41 17.00 10.63
C GLY A 66 5.66 16.27 10.15
N SER A 67 5.72 14.95 10.35
CA SER A 67 6.87 14.16 9.96
C SER A 67 6.96 14.02 8.44
N ILE A 68 8.20 14.05 7.92
CA ILE A 68 8.46 13.89 6.49
C ILE A 68 9.64 12.96 6.29
N GLU A 69 9.45 12.00 5.39
CA GLU A 69 10.53 11.20 4.83
C GLU A 69 10.73 11.61 3.37
N LEU A 70 11.98 11.70 2.92
CA LEU A 70 12.32 11.91 1.51
C LEU A 70 13.46 10.96 1.16
N ASN A 71 13.16 10.00 0.31
CA ASN A 71 14.09 8.99 -0.14
C ASN A 71 14.36 9.15 -1.64
N VAL A 72 15.60 8.91 -2.06
CA VAL A 72 16.00 8.94 -3.46
C VAL A 72 16.81 7.69 -3.78
N LEU A 73 16.37 6.92 -4.77
CA LEU A 73 17.10 5.77 -5.27
C LEU A 73 18.26 6.25 -6.16
N HIS A 74 19.48 5.89 -5.79
CA HIS A 74 20.68 6.20 -6.54
C HIS A 74 20.90 5.17 -7.65
N GLU A 75 20.87 5.60 -8.91
CA GLU A 75 20.82 4.71 -10.08
C GLU A 75 22.05 3.80 -10.21
N GLU A 76 23.25 4.30 -9.95
CA GLU A 76 24.50 3.55 -10.23
C GLU A 76 24.72 2.34 -9.32
N ASN A 77 24.13 2.35 -8.12
CA ASN A 77 24.35 1.30 -7.12
C ASN A 77 23.05 0.75 -6.53
N ASN A 78 21.89 1.19 -7.03
CA ASN A 78 20.56 0.82 -6.58
C ASN A 78 20.35 0.97 -5.06
N LYS A 79 20.99 1.98 -4.45
CA LYS A 79 20.88 2.25 -3.00
C LYS A 79 19.93 3.40 -2.74
N GLU A 80 19.10 3.24 -1.71
CA GLU A 80 18.21 4.29 -1.23
C GLU A 80 18.97 5.30 -0.37
N VAL A 81 18.85 6.58 -0.70
CA VAL A 81 19.38 7.71 0.06
C VAL A 81 18.24 8.35 0.84
N HIS A 82 18.31 8.28 2.16
CA HIS A 82 17.41 9.02 3.05
C HIS A 82 17.86 10.49 3.12
N VAL A 83 17.30 11.31 2.23
CA VAL A 83 17.56 12.76 2.21
C VAL A 83 16.98 13.44 3.45
N LEU A 84 15.79 13.00 3.87
CA LEU A 84 15.15 13.30 5.16
C LEU A 84 14.62 12.01 5.76
N LYS A 85 14.87 11.79 7.05
CA LYS A 85 14.40 10.60 7.78
C LYS A 85 13.15 10.91 8.60
N GLY A 86 12.05 10.23 8.33
CA GLY A 86 10.82 10.35 9.12
C GLY A 86 11.04 10.05 10.61
N SER A 87 10.29 10.74 11.45
CA SER A 87 10.28 10.58 12.91
C SER A 87 9.30 9.53 13.42
N PHE A 88 8.35 9.07 12.60
CA PHE A 88 7.42 8.01 12.95
C PHE A 88 7.91 6.68 12.38
N ASP A 89 8.04 5.69 13.24
CA ASP A 89 8.38 4.33 12.85
C ASP A 89 7.09 3.52 12.68
N ALA A 90 6.84 3.05 11.45
CA ALA A 90 5.64 2.30 11.12
C ALA A 90 5.63 0.88 11.71
N VAL A 91 6.79 0.31 12.02
CA VAL A 91 6.93 -1.01 12.67
C VAL A 91 6.62 -0.88 14.15
N GLU A 92 7.23 0.11 14.82
CA GLU A 92 7.02 0.39 16.23
C GLU A 92 5.70 1.13 16.53
N LYS A 93 5.04 1.68 15.49
CA LYS A 93 3.79 2.45 15.54
C LYS A 93 3.85 3.63 16.51
N LYS A 94 4.99 4.32 16.56
CA LYS A 94 5.22 5.48 17.42
C LYS A 94 6.25 6.43 16.81
N GLU A 95 6.25 7.67 17.30
CA GLU A 95 7.35 8.60 17.04
C GLU A 95 8.61 8.15 17.79
N THR A 96 9.74 8.03 17.08
CA THR A 96 11.03 7.54 17.60
C THR A 96 12.10 8.63 17.67
N GLY A 97 11.84 9.83 17.14
CA GLY A 97 12.80 10.92 17.11
C GLY A 97 12.17 12.30 16.89
N PRO A 98 12.99 13.37 16.81
CA PRO A 98 12.52 14.70 16.45
C PRO A 98 12.05 14.74 14.98
N LEU A 99 11.25 15.75 14.64
CA LEU A 99 10.82 15.97 13.26
C LEU A 99 12.02 16.26 12.36
N SER A 100 12.08 15.62 11.19
CA SER A 100 13.07 15.88 10.12
C SER A 100 13.02 17.30 9.56
N ASN A 101 11.95 18.03 9.87
CA ASN A 101 11.70 19.37 9.40
C ASN A 101 10.79 20.10 10.38
N ASN A 102 10.87 21.43 10.42
CA ASN A 102 9.88 22.23 11.13
C ASN A 102 9.83 23.66 10.61
N ILE A 103 8.74 24.36 10.94
CA ILE A 103 8.64 25.81 10.87
C ILE A 103 8.08 26.31 12.20
N TRP A 104 8.82 27.17 12.89
CA TRP A 104 8.35 27.85 14.09
C TRP A 104 8.04 29.31 13.83
N LEU A 105 7.04 29.81 14.54
CA LEU A 105 6.64 31.21 14.57
C LEU A 105 6.75 31.69 16.02
N THR A 106 7.65 32.65 16.28
CA THR A 106 7.76 33.36 17.56
C THR A 106 7.09 34.72 17.41
N ILE A 107 6.08 35.01 18.24
CA ILE A 107 5.31 36.25 18.22
C ILE A 107 5.71 37.11 19.41
N HIS A 108 6.06 38.37 19.14
CA HIS A 108 6.48 39.35 20.15
C HIS A 108 5.30 40.24 20.53
N ASN A 109 4.85 40.16 21.79
CA ASN A 109 3.75 40.99 22.30
C ASN A 109 4.15 41.96 23.42
N GLY A 110 5.45 42.07 23.72
CA GLY A 110 6.01 42.96 24.74
C GLY A 110 5.95 42.45 26.19
N LYS A 111 5.16 41.40 26.49
CA LYS A 111 5.12 40.77 27.82
C LYS A 111 5.90 39.47 27.86
N GLN A 112 5.67 38.60 26.87
CA GLN A 112 6.34 37.32 26.74
C GLN A 112 6.36 36.87 25.28
N ASN A 113 7.34 36.06 24.91
CA ASN A 113 7.38 35.45 23.58
C ASN A 113 6.48 34.23 23.54
N HIS A 114 5.70 34.15 22.46
CA HIS A 114 4.82 33.02 22.16
C HIS A 114 5.39 32.29 20.96
N THR A 115 5.82 31.04 21.14
CA THR A 115 6.43 30.25 20.06
C THR A 115 5.55 29.07 19.73
N LEU A 116 5.20 28.91 18.46
CA LEU A 116 4.51 27.73 17.98
C LEU A 116 5.26 27.04 16.84
N SER A 117 5.21 25.71 16.80
CA SER A 117 5.43 24.94 15.58
C SER A 117 4.16 24.99 14.73
N LEU A 118 4.33 25.17 13.43
CA LEU A 118 3.22 25.16 12.46
C LEU A 118 2.84 23.75 12.00
N LEU A 119 3.62 22.74 12.39
CA LEU A 119 3.46 21.34 11.99
C LEU A 119 2.93 20.46 13.13
N ASN A 120 3.34 20.71 14.37
CA ASN A 120 2.96 19.91 15.53
C ASN A 120 2.72 20.81 16.74
N SER A 121 1.46 20.95 17.15
CA SER A 121 1.09 21.86 18.23
C SER A 121 1.56 21.41 19.62
N ASN A 122 2.01 20.18 19.79
CA ASN A 122 2.40 19.62 21.08
C ASN A 122 3.76 20.16 21.59
N ILE A 123 4.52 20.84 20.74
CA ILE A 123 5.84 21.42 21.06
C ILE A 123 5.83 22.95 21.17
N ASN A 124 4.66 23.54 21.38
CA ASN A 124 4.48 24.99 21.51
C ASN A 124 4.87 25.49 22.90
N LYS A 125 5.31 26.75 22.97
CA LYS A 125 5.67 27.44 24.21
C LYS A 125 4.83 28.70 24.38
N ASN A 126 4.14 28.79 25.53
CA ASN A 126 3.28 29.91 25.91
C ASN A 126 2.09 30.19 24.98
N VAL A 127 1.74 29.30 24.05
CA VAL A 127 0.62 29.49 23.13
C VAL A 127 0.01 28.15 22.73
N THR A 128 -1.30 28.13 22.55
CA THR A 128 -2.04 27.02 21.97
C THR A 128 -2.84 27.55 20.79
N PRO A 129 -2.80 26.91 19.60
CA PRO A 129 -3.63 27.31 18.48
C PRO A 129 -5.11 27.28 18.87
N ALA A 130 -5.88 28.26 18.41
CA ALA A 130 -7.33 28.29 18.57
C ALA A 130 -8.02 27.17 17.76
N SER A 131 -7.40 26.76 16.65
CA SER A 131 -7.77 25.58 15.89
C SER A 131 -6.62 25.12 15.01
N ILE A 132 -6.51 23.83 14.76
CA ILE A 132 -5.63 23.27 13.73
C ILE A 132 -6.46 22.61 12.64
N LYS A 133 -5.89 22.55 11.43
CA LYS A 133 -6.49 21.81 10.32
C LYS A 133 -5.37 21.21 9.47
N ILE A 134 -5.37 19.90 9.28
CA ILE A 134 -4.43 19.20 8.41
C ILE A 134 -5.22 18.69 7.21
N ILE A 135 -4.76 19.02 6.00
CA ILE A 135 -5.48 18.66 4.77
C ILE A 135 -4.58 17.85 3.85
N LYS A 136 -5.04 16.67 3.46
CA LYS A 136 -4.47 15.93 2.33
C LYS A 136 -5.23 16.24 1.07
N ARG A 137 -4.51 16.59 0.02
CA ARG A 137 -5.07 16.85 -1.29
C ARG A 137 -4.48 15.87 -2.30
N SER A 138 -5.32 14.98 -2.80
CA SER A 138 -4.93 13.96 -3.77
C SER A 138 -4.57 14.55 -5.13
N SER A 139 -5.26 15.61 -5.56
CA SER A 139 -5.13 16.21 -6.89
C SER A 139 -3.68 16.64 -7.20
N ASP A 140 -2.99 17.25 -6.25
CA ASP A 140 -1.60 17.69 -6.43
C ASP A 140 -0.63 16.99 -5.46
N ARG A 141 -1.07 15.90 -4.84
CA ARG A 141 -0.30 15.10 -3.87
C ARG A 141 0.38 15.97 -2.80
N SER A 142 -0.36 16.92 -2.25
CA SER A 142 0.15 17.85 -1.24
C SER A 142 -0.48 17.66 0.14
N MET A 143 0.32 17.94 1.17
CA MET A 143 -0.11 18.00 2.56
C MET A 143 -0.10 19.45 3.04
N TRP A 144 -1.17 19.86 3.72
CA TRP A 144 -1.32 21.21 4.25
C TRP A 144 -1.47 21.21 5.76
N TYR A 145 -0.75 22.08 6.46
CA TYR A 145 -0.86 22.30 7.89
C TYR A 145 -1.33 23.72 8.15
N CYS A 146 -2.51 23.85 8.73
CA CYS A 146 -3.15 25.14 8.95
C CYS A 146 -3.37 25.39 10.44
N ASN A 147 -3.16 26.63 10.86
CA ASN A 147 -3.35 27.03 12.25
C ASN A 147 -4.15 28.34 12.31
N GLU A 148 -5.06 28.45 13.27
CA GLU A 148 -5.63 29.72 13.71
C GLU A 148 -5.05 30.05 15.08
N ILE A 149 -4.53 31.26 15.25
CA ILE A 149 -3.81 31.67 16.47
C ILE A 149 -4.46 32.94 16.99
N LYS A 150 -4.84 32.94 18.28
CA LYS A 150 -5.38 34.12 18.97
C LYS A 150 -4.60 34.35 20.25
N ILE A 151 -4.01 35.55 20.39
CA ILE A 151 -3.27 35.94 21.61
C ILE A 151 -3.84 37.26 22.12
N GLY A 152 -4.55 37.18 23.25
CA GLY A 152 -5.35 38.28 23.77
C GLY A 152 -6.40 38.76 22.75
N GLN A 153 -6.79 40.03 22.85
CA GLN A 153 -7.78 40.64 21.94
C GLN A 153 -7.16 41.26 20.67
N LYS A 154 -5.82 41.35 20.59
CA LYS A 154 -5.13 42.14 19.55
C LYS A 154 -4.50 41.32 18.43
N ILE A 155 -4.05 40.10 18.72
CA ILE A 155 -3.37 39.23 17.75
C ILE A 155 -4.33 38.14 17.29
N HIS A 156 -4.59 38.09 15.99
CA HIS A 156 -5.34 37.01 15.35
C HIS A 156 -4.67 36.68 14.02
N LEU A 157 -4.18 35.44 13.88
CA LEU A 157 -3.46 34.99 12.69
C LEU A 157 -4.09 33.72 12.13
N LYS A 158 -3.99 33.57 10.81
CA LYS A 158 -4.17 32.28 10.14
C LYS A 158 -2.93 31.92 9.36
N THR A 159 -2.51 30.66 9.44
CA THR A 159 -1.38 30.13 8.66
C THR A 159 -1.81 28.92 7.84
N ALA A 160 -1.21 28.76 6.66
CA ALA A 160 -1.36 27.57 5.83
C ALA A 160 0.00 27.21 5.21
N LEU A 161 0.53 26.06 5.61
CA LEU A 161 1.80 25.52 5.12
C LEU A 161 1.53 24.37 4.16
N LYS A 162 1.80 24.57 2.87
CA LYS A 162 1.79 23.52 1.83
C LYS A 162 3.15 22.84 1.78
N ILE A 163 3.15 21.51 1.69
CA ILE A 163 4.33 20.69 1.42
C ILE A 163 4.02 19.75 0.25
N GLN A 164 4.94 19.68 -0.71
CA GLN A 164 4.76 18.94 -1.96
C GLN A 164 6.13 18.46 -2.51
N LEU A 165 6.15 17.30 -3.14
CA LEU A 165 7.29 16.83 -3.95
C LEU A 165 7.10 17.33 -5.40
N ILE A 166 8.15 17.85 -6.02
CA ILE A 166 8.18 18.22 -7.44
C ILE A 166 9.54 17.86 -8.03
N ASP A 167 9.64 17.80 -9.36
CA ASP A 167 10.92 17.61 -10.08
C ASP A 167 11.44 18.93 -10.69
N SER A 168 12.72 19.25 -10.45
CA SER A 168 13.36 20.45 -11.02
C SER A 168 14.04 20.22 -12.38
N GLY A 169 14.09 18.99 -12.88
CA GLY A 169 14.92 18.51 -13.98
C GLY A 169 16.37 18.19 -13.58
N SER A 170 16.85 18.74 -12.46
CA SER A 170 18.17 18.44 -11.89
C SER A 170 18.10 17.46 -10.72
N GLY A 171 16.88 17.06 -10.34
CA GLY A 171 16.58 16.15 -9.24
C GLY A 171 15.29 16.51 -8.49
N PRO A 172 14.90 15.69 -7.51
CA PRO A 172 13.68 15.87 -6.74
C PRO A 172 13.78 17.05 -5.77
N VAL A 173 12.64 17.71 -5.55
CA VAL A 173 12.51 18.89 -4.70
C VAL A 173 11.36 18.71 -3.71
N LEU A 174 11.67 18.80 -2.42
CA LEU A 174 10.66 19.04 -1.39
C LEU A 174 10.42 20.56 -1.28
N LEU A 175 9.23 21.01 -1.71
CA LEU A 175 8.85 22.41 -1.67
C LEU A 175 7.90 22.70 -0.50
N LYS A 176 8.30 23.63 0.38
CA LYS A 176 7.49 24.17 1.48
C LYS A 176 7.06 25.59 1.16
N ARG A 177 5.77 25.88 1.27
CA ARG A 177 5.22 27.23 1.07
C ARG A 177 4.28 27.58 2.20
N LEU A 178 4.61 28.62 2.95
CA LEU A 178 3.84 29.11 4.08
C LEU A 178 3.14 30.41 3.71
N TYR A 179 1.83 30.45 3.89
CA TYR A 179 1.02 31.66 3.90
C TYR A 179 0.73 32.07 5.34
N ILE A 180 0.94 33.34 5.69
CA ILE A 180 0.60 33.94 6.99
C ILE A 180 -0.33 35.12 6.74
N LYS A 181 -1.50 35.13 7.36
CA LYS A 181 -2.48 36.23 7.27
C LYS A 181 -2.73 36.83 8.65
N ASN A 182 -2.48 38.14 8.77
CA ASN A 182 -2.78 38.89 9.97
C ASN A 182 -4.21 39.44 9.91
N LEU A 183 -5.09 38.88 10.74
CA LEU A 183 -6.48 39.32 10.91
C LEU A 183 -6.66 40.20 12.17
N GLY A 184 -5.59 40.41 12.94
CA GLY A 184 -5.60 41.22 14.15
C GLY A 184 -5.68 42.72 13.86
N ASN A 185 -5.93 43.48 14.92
CA ASN A 185 -6.03 44.94 14.86
C ASN A 185 -4.68 45.67 14.94
N GLN A 186 -3.58 44.93 15.14
CA GLN A 186 -2.22 45.47 15.21
C GLN A 186 -1.27 44.77 14.23
N ASN A 187 -0.13 45.41 13.95
CA ASN A 187 0.91 44.81 13.14
C ASN A 187 1.52 43.60 13.86
N LEU A 188 1.70 42.50 13.13
CA LEU A 188 2.37 41.31 13.62
C LEU A 188 3.88 41.55 13.59
N LYS A 189 4.51 41.50 14.77
CA LYS A 189 5.97 41.47 14.92
C LYS A 189 6.42 40.13 15.50
N GLY A 190 7.50 39.59 14.98
CA GLY A 190 8.02 38.30 15.44
C GLY A 190 9.16 37.76 14.60
N THR A 191 9.45 36.49 14.80
CA THR A 191 10.50 35.76 14.11
C THR A 191 9.92 34.46 13.53
N LEU A 192 10.30 34.12 12.30
CA LEU A 192 10.03 32.85 11.67
C LEU A 192 11.33 32.04 11.56
N TRP A 193 11.26 30.78 11.94
CA TRP A 193 12.35 29.83 11.88
C TRP A 193 11.96 28.66 10.98
N ALA A 194 12.78 28.30 10.01
CA ALA A 194 12.57 27.12 9.17
C ALA A 194 13.76 26.17 9.30
N TYR A 195 13.49 24.87 9.44
CA TYR A 195 14.47 23.83 9.72
C TYR A 195 14.30 22.59 8.85
N LEU A 196 15.43 21.95 8.53
CA LEU A 196 15.56 20.63 7.93
C LEU A 196 16.75 19.90 8.56
N ASP A 197 16.58 18.64 8.95
CA ASP A 197 17.67 17.75 9.36
C ASP A 197 18.27 17.09 8.11
N LEU A 198 19.48 17.48 7.72
CA LEU A 198 20.05 17.17 6.41
C LEU A 198 21.28 16.27 6.47
N GLN A 199 21.39 15.47 7.52
CA GLN A 199 22.45 14.46 7.66
C GLN A 199 22.55 13.59 6.39
N GLY A 200 23.78 13.33 5.95
CA GLY A 200 24.05 12.44 4.83
C GLY A 200 23.66 11.00 5.17
N THR A 201 23.18 10.23 4.18
CA THR A 201 23.04 8.79 4.38
C THR A 201 24.44 8.17 4.38
N GLN A 202 24.97 7.88 5.57
CA GLN A 202 26.27 7.21 5.75
C GLN A 202 26.14 5.77 6.27
N TYR A 203 24.90 5.30 6.46
CA TYR A 203 24.55 3.94 6.89
C TYR A 203 25.11 2.82 6.00
N PHE A 204 25.65 3.16 4.83
CA PHE A 204 26.18 2.20 3.86
C PHE A 204 27.49 1.51 4.27
N ALA A 205 28.17 1.98 5.33
CA ALA A 205 29.48 1.45 5.71
C ALA A 205 29.74 1.38 7.21
N TYR A 206 29.14 2.28 8.00
CA TYR A 206 29.26 2.33 9.45
C TYR A 206 27.90 2.67 10.04
N ASN A 207 27.54 2.13 11.20
CA ASN A 207 26.39 2.60 12.00
C ASN A 207 26.66 4.02 12.59
N LYS A 208 27.12 4.96 11.76
CA LYS A 208 27.47 6.35 12.09
C LYS A 208 26.76 7.28 11.10
N SER A 209 26.22 8.39 11.57
CA SER A 209 25.33 9.24 10.77
C SER A 209 25.92 10.55 10.25
N ALA A 210 27.11 10.99 10.70
CA ALA A 210 27.56 12.38 10.43
C ALA A 210 29.09 12.60 10.41
N TRP A 211 29.88 11.82 9.68
CA TRP A 211 31.35 11.97 9.67
C TRP A 211 31.91 12.85 8.54
N TYR A 212 31.27 12.84 7.38
CA TYR A 212 31.81 13.45 6.14
C TYR A 212 30.90 14.52 5.54
N ASP A 213 29.96 15.01 6.33
CA ASP A 213 29.03 16.03 5.90
C ASP A 213 29.72 17.40 5.92
N ALA A 214 29.40 18.22 4.91
CA ALA A 214 29.85 19.59 4.79
C ALA A 214 28.64 20.49 4.46
N GLY A 215 28.55 21.65 5.10
CA GLY A 215 27.44 22.58 4.90
C GLY A 215 27.88 24.04 4.91
N LEU A 216 27.46 24.82 3.90
CA LEU A 216 27.79 26.24 3.78
C LEU A 216 26.54 27.09 3.51
N PRO A 217 26.19 28.04 4.40
CA PRO A 217 25.27 29.12 4.07
C PRO A 217 25.99 30.17 3.21
N LEU A 218 25.74 30.17 1.90
CA LEU A 218 26.31 31.17 0.98
C LEU A 218 25.68 32.55 1.19
N SER A 219 24.41 32.57 1.58
CA SER A 219 23.62 33.76 1.88
C SER A 219 22.49 33.38 2.83
N PRO A 220 21.73 34.36 3.37
CA PRO A 220 20.54 34.06 4.16
C PRO A 220 19.51 33.18 3.41
N THR A 221 19.52 33.19 2.07
CA THR A 221 18.53 32.50 1.23
C THR A 221 19.06 31.28 0.50
N GLU A 222 20.36 30.97 0.57
CA GLU A 222 20.99 29.88 -0.19
C GLU A 222 21.99 29.13 0.69
N GLN A 223 21.80 27.82 0.79
CA GLN A 223 22.63 26.90 1.56
C GLN A 223 22.94 25.67 0.71
N ILE A 224 24.21 25.25 0.68
CA ILE A 224 24.64 24.02 0.01
C ILE A 224 25.19 23.05 1.05
N ILE A 225 24.75 21.81 0.95
CA ILE A 225 25.18 20.69 1.78
C ILE A 225 25.71 19.60 0.85
N SER A 226 26.83 18.99 1.22
CA SER A 226 27.33 17.78 0.56
C SER A 226 27.74 16.72 1.56
N ALA A 227 27.57 15.45 1.21
CA ALA A 227 28.08 14.33 1.99
C ALA A 227 28.75 13.31 1.06
N SER A 228 30.03 13.06 1.29
CA SER A 228 30.78 12.01 0.59
C SER A 228 30.58 10.66 1.28
N VAL A 229 30.48 9.59 0.50
CA VAL A 229 30.35 8.22 1.03
C VAL A 229 31.72 7.53 0.98
N PRO A 230 32.34 7.11 2.11
CA PRO A 230 33.78 6.76 2.19
C PRO A 230 34.30 5.64 1.29
N TYR A 231 33.44 4.77 0.78
CA TYR A 231 33.81 3.59 -0.01
C TYR A 231 33.19 3.60 -1.42
N SER A 232 32.74 4.76 -1.88
CA SER A 232 32.21 4.93 -3.23
C SER A 232 32.50 6.33 -3.74
N GLU A 233 32.42 6.52 -5.05
CA GLU A 233 32.51 7.85 -5.66
C GLU A 233 31.22 8.67 -5.47
N MET A 234 30.24 8.13 -4.74
CA MET A 234 28.97 8.77 -4.49
C MET A 234 29.14 10.06 -3.67
N LEU A 235 28.65 11.15 -4.24
CA LEU A 235 28.55 12.46 -3.61
C LEU A 235 27.08 12.88 -3.52
N GLN A 236 26.57 12.97 -2.30
CA GLN A 236 25.23 13.49 -2.05
C GLN A 236 25.31 15.02 -2.04
N ILE A 237 24.49 15.71 -2.84
CA ILE A 237 24.43 17.18 -2.87
C ILE A 237 23.00 17.63 -2.62
N LYS A 238 22.82 18.50 -1.63
CA LYS A 238 21.53 19.10 -1.27
C LYS A 238 21.64 20.62 -1.37
N ARG A 239 20.70 21.25 -2.07
CA ARG A 239 20.55 22.72 -2.13
C ARG A 239 19.29 23.12 -1.37
N VAL A 240 19.44 24.03 -0.41
CA VAL A 240 18.29 24.67 0.24
C VAL A 240 18.22 26.13 -0.17
N SER A 241 17.10 26.50 -0.79
CA SER A 241 16.82 27.88 -1.20
C SER A 241 15.60 28.41 -0.46
N SER A 242 15.55 29.71 -0.19
CA SER A 242 14.42 30.35 0.49
C SER A 242 14.07 31.69 -0.15
N SER A 243 12.78 32.01 -0.20
CA SER A 243 12.28 33.31 -0.65
C SER A 243 11.09 33.75 0.19
N SER A 244 10.78 35.04 0.15
CA SER A 244 9.64 35.59 0.85
C SER A 244 9.04 36.80 0.15
N THR A 245 7.79 37.13 0.50
CA THR A 245 7.11 38.36 0.05
C THR A 245 7.12 39.44 1.14
N THR A 246 6.50 40.58 0.86
CA THR A 246 6.45 41.73 1.76
C THR A 246 5.97 41.36 3.17
N GLY A 247 6.68 41.86 4.18
CA GLY A 247 6.39 41.60 5.59
C GLY A 247 7.13 40.41 6.20
N ILE A 248 7.89 39.66 5.41
CA ILE A 248 8.82 38.62 5.89
C ILE A 248 10.20 38.91 5.31
N LYS A 249 11.21 39.14 6.16
CA LYS A 249 12.59 39.41 5.74
C LYS A 249 13.53 38.34 6.28
N ILE A 250 14.09 37.54 5.38
CA ILE A 250 15.09 36.52 5.70
C ILE A 250 16.39 37.22 6.12
N GLN A 251 16.93 36.88 7.29
CA GLN A 251 18.08 37.57 7.90
C GLN A 251 19.33 36.73 7.96
N GLU A 252 19.21 35.49 8.44
CA GLU A 252 20.34 34.64 8.77
C GLU A 252 20.03 33.19 8.42
N SER A 253 21.08 32.43 8.12
CA SER A 253 21.04 31.00 7.90
C SER A 253 22.27 30.32 8.48
N THR A 254 22.16 29.04 8.79
CA THR A 254 23.27 28.19 9.23
C THR A 254 23.06 26.77 8.73
N CYS A 255 24.17 26.07 8.47
CA CYS A 255 24.17 24.64 8.19
C CYS A 255 24.64 23.79 9.39
N ASP A 256 24.84 24.41 10.55
CA ASP A 256 25.51 23.80 11.70
C ASP A 256 24.55 23.50 12.85
N TYR A 257 24.56 22.24 13.31
CA TYR A 257 23.68 21.77 14.38
C TYR A 257 23.86 22.53 15.69
N GLN A 258 25.09 22.78 16.13
CA GLN A 258 25.35 23.45 17.42
C GLN A 258 24.92 24.92 17.41
N THR A 259 25.00 25.59 16.25
CA THR A 259 24.53 26.97 16.05
C THR A 259 23.01 27.10 16.24
N PHE A 260 22.24 26.04 15.97
CA PHE A 260 20.78 26.08 15.98
C PHE A 260 20.15 25.28 17.13
N ILE A 261 20.43 23.98 17.20
CA ILE A 261 19.84 23.07 18.19
C ILE A 261 20.46 23.30 19.57
N GLY A 262 21.78 23.45 19.64
CA GLY A 262 22.55 23.56 20.87
C GLY A 262 23.40 22.33 21.15
N ASN A 263 23.70 22.07 22.43
CA ASN A 263 24.65 21.04 22.86
C ASN A 263 24.01 19.71 23.32
N THR A 264 22.69 19.56 23.23
CA THR A 264 21.98 18.33 23.65
C THR A 264 20.83 17.99 22.72
N SER A 265 20.58 16.68 22.52
CA SER A 265 19.46 16.17 21.72
C SER A 265 18.10 16.51 22.34
N LYS A 266 18.01 16.81 23.65
CA LYS A 266 16.77 17.26 24.30
C LYS A 266 16.17 18.52 23.66
N LEU A 267 17.01 19.34 23.03
CA LEU A 267 16.62 20.59 22.39
C LEU A 267 16.17 20.40 20.93
N SER A 268 16.23 19.19 20.38
CA SER A 268 15.87 18.93 18.98
C SER A 268 14.38 19.17 18.68
N THR A 269 13.49 19.02 19.67
CA THR A 269 12.05 19.29 19.52
C THR A 269 11.73 20.78 19.55
N LEU A 270 12.44 21.56 20.37
CA LEU A 270 12.37 23.01 20.43
C LEU A 270 13.79 23.59 20.56
N PRO A 271 14.44 23.92 19.43
CA PRO A 271 15.84 24.33 19.38
C PRO A 271 16.16 25.50 20.30
N GLU A 272 17.35 25.49 20.91
CA GLU A 272 17.76 26.58 21.80
C GLU A 272 17.83 27.93 21.09
N ALA A 273 18.21 27.97 19.81
CA ALA A 273 18.16 29.19 19.01
C ALA A 273 16.74 29.77 18.87
N VAL A 274 15.73 28.88 18.77
CA VAL A 274 14.31 29.27 18.72
C VAL A 274 13.86 29.78 20.09
N ILE A 275 14.28 29.13 21.18
CA ILE A 275 13.97 29.54 22.56
C ILE A 275 14.57 30.91 22.89
N GLN A 276 15.82 31.14 22.51
CA GLN A 276 16.54 32.39 22.76
C GLN A 276 16.25 33.48 21.71
N ASP A 277 15.46 33.15 20.69
CA ASP A 277 15.17 33.98 19.51
C ASP A 277 16.43 34.56 18.81
N LYS A 278 17.54 33.81 18.81
CA LYS A 278 18.81 34.19 18.19
C LYS A 278 19.64 32.96 17.82
N MET A 279 20.45 33.06 16.76
CA MET A 279 21.44 32.03 16.45
C MET A 279 22.48 31.96 17.58
N LEU A 280 22.92 30.74 17.90
CA LEU A 280 23.91 30.50 18.94
C LEU A 280 25.33 30.75 18.42
N THR A 281 26.25 31.11 19.31
CA THR A 281 27.63 31.46 18.95
C THR A 281 28.61 30.29 19.09
N SER A 282 28.16 29.16 19.63
CA SER A 282 28.98 27.97 19.93
C SER A 282 29.43 27.21 18.69
N GLY A 283 28.76 27.39 17.54
CA GLY A 283 28.97 26.59 16.33
C GLY A 283 29.67 27.29 15.17
N ALA A 284 29.58 26.69 13.98
CA ALA A 284 30.23 27.22 12.77
C ALA A 284 29.56 28.52 12.25
N GLY A 285 28.28 28.75 12.58
CA GLY A 285 27.54 29.93 12.14
C GLY A 285 27.46 30.04 10.62
N LYS A 286 28.01 31.14 10.07
CA LYS A 286 28.04 31.41 8.63
C LYS A 286 29.22 30.75 7.89
N ARG A 287 30.12 30.08 8.63
CA ARG A 287 31.29 29.41 8.06
C ARG A 287 30.91 28.03 7.54
N LEU A 288 31.80 27.44 6.75
CA LEU A 288 31.68 26.06 6.31
C LEU A 288 31.72 25.15 7.53
N SER A 289 30.62 24.43 7.81
CA SER A 289 30.56 23.38 8.82
C SER A 289 31.06 22.07 8.21
N ARG A 290 31.98 21.38 8.89
CA ARG A 290 32.55 20.08 8.50
C ARG A 290 33.04 19.36 9.75
N PHE A 291 33.11 18.02 9.68
CA PHE A 291 33.66 17.12 10.70
C PHE A 291 33.02 17.26 12.10
N CYS A 292 32.48 16.16 12.64
CA CYS A 292 31.96 16.03 14.01
C CYS A 292 30.69 16.82 14.39
N SER A 293 30.13 17.68 13.53
CA SER A 293 28.83 18.35 13.74
C SER A 293 27.82 17.88 12.69
N PRO A 294 26.65 17.36 13.07
CA PRO A 294 25.59 17.04 12.11
C PRO A 294 25.23 18.24 11.24
N VAL A 295 25.04 18.02 9.94
CA VAL A 295 24.65 19.09 9.02
C VAL A 295 23.14 19.22 8.96
N ILE A 296 22.67 20.45 9.12
CA ILE A 296 21.26 20.82 9.07
C ILE A 296 21.05 21.94 8.05
N SER A 297 19.81 22.38 7.88
CA SER A 297 19.52 23.72 7.35
C SER A 297 18.62 24.45 8.33
N ALA A 298 19.03 25.65 8.75
CA ALA A 298 18.19 26.53 9.56
C ALA A 298 18.19 27.96 9.01
N VAL A 299 17.01 28.58 8.95
CA VAL A 299 16.80 29.96 8.46
C VAL A 299 16.03 30.76 9.49
N LYS A 300 16.52 31.96 9.82
CA LYS A 300 15.84 32.97 10.64
C LYS A 300 15.32 34.10 9.77
N SER A 301 14.05 34.45 9.94
CA SER A 301 13.40 35.58 9.27
C SER A 301 12.70 36.49 10.28
N THR A 302 12.73 37.79 10.04
CA THR A 302 11.89 38.74 10.78
C THR A 302 10.52 38.87 10.14
N LEU A 303 9.52 39.05 10.98
CA LEU A 303 8.13 39.24 10.59
C LEU A 303 7.69 40.65 10.98
N ASN A 304 7.13 41.37 10.01
CA ASN A 304 6.43 42.62 10.18
C ASN A 304 5.24 42.68 9.22
N ILE A 305 4.16 41.97 9.56
CA ILE A 305 2.97 41.86 8.69
C ILE A 305 1.91 42.83 9.20
N ASN A 306 1.59 43.84 8.37
CA ASN A 306 0.59 44.85 8.70
C ASN A 306 -0.80 44.24 8.93
N LYS A 307 -1.66 44.98 9.67
CA LYS A 307 -3.07 44.61 9.86
C LYS A 307 -3.76 44.29 8.52
N ASN A 308 -4.53 43.21 8.47
CA ASN A 308 -5.25 42.74 7.27
C ASN A 308 -4.37 42.47 6.04
N LYS A 309 -3.06 42.26 6.22
CA LYS A 309 -2.13 41.86 5.16
C LYS A 309 -1.66 40.43 5.36
N SER A 310 -1.08 39.88 4.30
CA SER A 310 -0.44 38.57 4.29
C SER A 310 1.01 38.64 3.88
N GLY A 311 1.75 37.60 4.25
CA GLY A 311 3.10 37.34 3.78
C GLY A 311 3.22 35.87 3.39
N VAL A 312 4.11 35.59 2.44
CA VAL A 312 4.44 34.24 1.98
C VAL A 312 5.91 33.99 2.21
N PHE A 313 6.23 32.83 2.76
CA PHE A 313 7.60 32.29 2.85
C PHE A 313 7.65 30.99 2.05
N SER A 314 8.69 30.79 1.25
CA SER A 314 8.92 29.55 0.52
C SER A 314 10.32 29.02 0.82
N GLN A 315 10.46 27.70 0.94
CA GLN A 315 11.73 27.01 1.06
C GLN A 315 11.71 25.74 0.21
N SER A 316 12.76 25.50 -0.56
CA SER A 316 12.95 24.27 -1.34
C SER A 316 14.16 23.50 -0.82
N LEU A 317 14.04 22.17 -0.74
CA LEU A 317 15.15 21.25 -0.58
C LEU A 317 15.28 20.44 -1.86
N THR A 318 16.31 20.73 -2.66
CA THR A 318 16.62 19.99 -3.89
C THR A 318 17.74 19.00 -3.61
N TYR A 319 17.50 17.72 -3.88
CA TYR A 319 18.56 16.72 -3.95
C TYR A 319 19.02 16.59 -5.39
N ILE A 320 20.31 16.74 -5.65
CA ILE A 320 20.85 16.76 -7.03
C ILE A 320 21.09 15.33 -7.49
N THR A 321 20.51 14.94 -8.62
CA THR A 321 20.71 13.65 -9.27
C THR A 321 21.35 13.77 -10.65
N ASP A 322 21.49 14.99 -11.19
CA ASP A 322 22.16 15.22 -12.47
C ASP A 322 23.68 14.95 -12.33
N THR A 323 24.14 13.88 -12.99
CA THR A 323 25.53 13.40 -12.92
C THR A 323 26.55 14.41 -13.44
N LYS A 324 26.19 15.24 -14.43
CA LYS A 324 27.09 16.27 -14.97
C LYS A 324 27.27 17.40 -13.96
N ILE A 325 26.19 17.78 -13.28
CA ILE A 325 26.23 18.78 -12.22
C ILE A 325 27.05 18.27 -11.02
N ILE A 326 26.86 17.01 -10.62
CA ILE A 326 27.61 16.37 -9.53
C ILE A 326 29.11 16.34 -9.84
N ALA A 327 29.50 15.82 -11.02
CA ALA A 327 30.90 15.75 -11.43
C ALA A 327 31.58 17.13 -11.48
N GLN A 328 30.85 18.15 -11.96
CA GLN A 328 31.35 19.52 -11.99
C GLN A 328 31.50 20.12 -10.58
N PHE A 329 30.58 19.82 -9.67
CA PHE A 329 30.69 20.25 -8.27
C PHE A 329 31.93 19.64 -7.62
N LEU A 330 32.13 18.33 -7.78
CA LEU A 330 33.29 17.61 -7.26
C LEU A 330 34.59 18.29 -7.71
N LYS A 331 34.79 18.43 -9.04
CA LYS A 331 35.95 19.10 -9.64
C LYS A 331 36.18 20.52 -9.13
N ASN A 332 35.11 21.29 -8.92
CA ASN A 332 35.21 22.67 -8.46
C ASN A 332 35.44 22.78 -6.94
N SER A 333 35.15 21.73 -6.19
CA SER A 333 35.32 21.68 -4.74
C SER A 333 36.71 21.21 -4.31
N ASP A 334 37.55 20.81 -5.29
CA ASP A 334 38.92 20.37 -5.06
C ASP A 334 39.79 21.50 -4.49
N ALA A 335 40.57 21.16 -3.46
CA ALA A 335 41.50 22.06 -2.79
C ALA A 335 42.86 21.36 -2.64
N PHE A 336 43.87 21.82 -3.39
CA PHE A 336 45.23 21.26 -3.33
C PHE A 336 45.95 21.59 -2.02
N ASP A 337 45.67 22.76 -1.45
CA ASP A 337 46.12 23.13 -0.12
C ASP A 337 45.10 22.66 0.92
N PRO A 338 45.43 21.73 1.84
CA PRO A 338 44.50 21.13 2.79
C PRO A 338 44.20 22.03 4.00
N THR A 339 44.14 23.35 3.81
CA THR A 339 43.75 24.30 4.84
C THR A 339 42.24 24.56 4.80
N ASP A 340 41.63 24.80 5.97
CA ASP A 340 40.20 25.13 6.05
C ASP A 340 39.82 26.33 5.17
N LYS A 341 40.72 27.31 5.06
CA LYS A 341 40.53 28.50 4.20
C LYS A 341 40.48 28.14 2.72
N SER A 342 41.42 27.31 2.25
CA SER A 342 41.47 26.83 0.88
C SER A 342 40.24 25.99 0.54
N ILE A 343 39.90 25.04 1.41
CA ILE A 343 38.75 24.15 1.24
C ILE A 343 37.43 24.94 1.26
N ALA A 344 37.27 25.90 2.18
CA ALA A 344 36.08 26.75 2.22
C ALA A 344 35.91 27.59 0.95
N LYS A 345 37.02 28.10 0.38
CA LYS A 345 37.00 28.86 -0.87
C LYS A 345 36.63 27.99 -2.07
N ALA A 346 37.18 26.78 -2.16
CA ALA A 346 36.85 25.83 -3.23
C ALA A 346 35.37 25.42 -3.14
N PHE A 347 34.90 25.02 -1.96
CA PHE A 347 33.51 24.67 -1.71
C PHE A 347 32.55 25.81 -2.05
N GLN A 348 32.87 27.05 -1.65
CA GLN A 348 32.08 28.24 -1.98
C GLN A 348 31.99 28.46 -3.50
N THR A 349 33.09 28.24 -4.23
CA THR A 349 33.14 28.37 -5.69
C THR A 349 32.28 27.30 -6.37
N ALA A 350 32.43 26.04 -5.99
CA ALA A 350 31.58 24.93 -6.45
C ALA A 350 30.09 25.20 -6.19
N SER A 351 29.77 25.68 -4.99
CA SER A 351 28.42 26.01 -4.55
C SER A 351 27.78 27.13 -5.36
N LYS A 352 28.53 28.20 -5.69
CA LYS A 352 28.03 29.27 -6.58
C LYS A 352 27.77 28.76 -7.99
N ASN A 353 28.63 27.89 -8.52
CA ASN A 353 28.43 27.28 -9.84
C ASN A 353 27.22 26.35 -9.87
N LEU A 354 26.98 25.58 -8.80
CA LEU A 354 25.79 24.73 -8.67
C LEU A 354 24.49 25.55 -8.75
N ILE A 355 24.46 26.71 -8.09
CA ILE A 355 23.28 27.60 -8.09
C ILE A 355 22.92 28.09 -9.49
N THR A 356 23.91 28.40 -10.34
CA THR A 356 23.65 28.89 -11.71
C THR A 356 23.17 27.79 -12.65
N LYS A 357 23.40 26.52 -12.31
CA LYS A 357 23.02 25.35 -13.11
C LYS A 357 21.70 24.71 -12.67
N THR A 358 21.12 25.15 -11.57
CA THR A 358 19.91 24.56 -10.99
C THR A 358 18.81 25.61 -10.86
N ARG A 359 17.55 25.20 -11.04
CA ARG A 359 16.39 26.11 -11.00
C ARG A 359 16.32 26.86 -9.67
N ASN A 360 15.96 28.14 -9.72
CA ASN A 360 15.78 28.94 -8.52
C ASN A 360 14.37 28.75 -7.92
N ILE A 361 14.19 29.17 -6.67
CA ILE A 361 12.92 28.95 -5.95
C ILE A 361 11.69 29.62 -6.59
N ASN A 362 11.86 30.72 -7.33
CA ASN A 362 10.74 31.36 -8.02
C ASN A 362 10.27 30.54 -9.23
N GLU A 363 11.19 29.87 -9.92
CA GLU A 363 10.85 28.92 -10.99
C GLU A 363 10.16 27.68 -10.41
N LEU A 364 10.66 27.15 -9.29
CA LEU A 364 10.05 26.01 -8.59
C LEU A 364 8.63 26.33 -8.09
N ASN A 365 8.40 27.54 -7.58
CA ASN A 365 7.07 28.00 -7.20
C ASN A 365 6.09 28.02 -8.38
N LYS A 366 6.54 28.43 -9.58
CA LYS A 366 5.72 28.41 -10.79
C LYS A 366 5.37 26.99 -11.23
N ILE A 367 6.31 26.04 -11.13
CA ILE A 367 6.06 24.62 -11.42
C ILE A 367 4.96 24.07 -10.49
N SER A 368 5.08 24.33 -9.18
CA SER A 368 4.06 23.92 -8.21
C SER A 368 2.66 24.52 -8.51
N GLU A 369 2.60 25.76 -9.00
CA GLU A 369 1.34 26.41 -9.39
C GLU A 369 0.74 25.84 -10.69
N GLN A 370 1.55 25.24 -11.56
CA GLN A 370 1.08 24.59 -12.80
C GLN A 370 0.48 23.20 -12.52
N ILE A 371 1.05 22.45 -11.57
CA ILE A 371 0.53 21.14 -11.15
C ILE A 371 -0.92 21.26 -10.62
N ASN A 372 -1.29 22.41 -10.06
CA ASN A 372 -2.61 22.69 -9.48
C ASN A 372 -3.77 22.79 -10.49
N VAL A 373 -3.52 22.84 -11.81
CA VAL A 373 -4.55 23.22 -12.81
C VAL A 373 -5.08 22.04 -13.63
N GLU A 374 -4.37 20.91 -13.68
CA GLU A 374 -4.71 19.77 -14.55
C GLU A 374 -5.19 18.52 -13.82
N ALA A 375 -5.09 18.48 -12.50
CA ALA A 375 -5.58 17.34 -11.71
C ALA A 375 -7.11 17.36 -11.60
N SER A 376 -7.77 16.98 -12.69
CA SER A 376 -9.11 16.44 -12.63
C SER A 376 -9.11 15.24 -11.68
N ILE A 377 -10.29 14.99 -11.09
CA ILE A 377 -10.69 13.71 -10.49
C ILE A 377 -9.89 12.57 -11.12
N CYS A 378 -9.21 11.75 -10.30
CA CYS A 378 -8.39 10.64 -10.79
C CYS A 378 -9.15 9.88 -11.89
N ASP A 379 -8.66 9.96 -13.12
CA ASP A 379 -9.34 9.36 -14.27
C ASP A 379 -9.41 7.83 -14.11
N ASP A 380 -8.46 7.25 -13.37
CA ASP A 380 -8.32 5.80 -13.22
C ASP A 380 -9.33 5.19 -12.23
N PHE A 381 -9.85 5.94 -11.26
CA PHE A 381 -10.92 5.50 -10.36
C PHE A 381 -11.60 6.69 -9.66
N TYR A 382 -12.92 6.70 -9.69
CA TYR A 382 -13.74 7.61 -8.91
C TYR A 382 -15.09 6.99 -8.60
N MET A 383 -15.56 7.21 -7.38
CA MET A 383 -16.87 6.79 -6.92
C MET A 383 -17.60 7.94 -6.23
N ASP A 384 -18.88 8.13 -6.59
CA ASP A 384 -19.79 9.04 -5.90
C ASP A 384 -21.09 8.31 -5.56
N MET A 385 -21.40 8.25 -4.28
CA MET A 385 -22.63 7.70 -3.72
C MET A 385 -23.30 8.82 -2.93
N PRO A 386 -24.20 9.62 -3.54
CA PRO A 386 -24.75 10.82 -2.91
C PRO A 386 -25.39 10.57 -1.53
N HIS A 387 -25.97 9.39 -1.33
CA HIS A 387 -26.59 8.98 -0.07
C HIS A 387 -25.66 8.29 0.93
N GLN A 388 -24.39 8.06 0.57
CA GLN A 388 -23.34 7.47 1.40
C GLN A 388 -22.01 8.21 1.19
N ARG A 389 -22.05 9.55 1.22
CA ARG A 389 -20.91 10.39 0.79
C ARG A 389 -19.60 10.06 1.50
N VAL A 390 -19.64 9.82 2.81
CA VAL A 390 -18.46 9.43 3.60
C VAL A 390 -17.80 8.15 3.05
N VAL A 391 -18.60 7.17 2.64
CA VAL A 391 -18.10 5.92 2.06
C VAL A 391 -17.53 6.14 0.66
N SER A 392 -18.11 7.06 -0.12
CA SER A 392 -17.56 7.45 -1.44
C SER A 392 -16.17 8.04 -1.31
N GLU A 393 -16.00 8.97 -0.37
CA GLU A 393 -14.71 9.63 -0.17
C GLU A 393 -13.68 8.70 0.44
N TYR A 394 -14.11 7.75 1.28
CA TYR A 394 -13.25 6.64 1.70
C TYR A 394 -12.79 5.80 0.51
N ALA A 395 -13.68 5.40 -0.39
CA ALA A 395 -13.31 4.63 -1.59
C ALA A 395 -12.29 5.38 -2.45
N ASN A 396 -12.50 6.68 -2.67
CA ASN A 396 -11.58 7.55 -3.41
C ASN A 396 -10.23 7.70 -2.67
N SER A 397 -10.24 7.76 -1.34
CA SER A 397 -9.01 7.84 -0.52
C SER A 397 -8.20 6.55 -0.57
N VAL A 398 -8.86 5.39 -0.45
CA VAL A 398 -8.24 4.06 -0.61
C VAL A 398 -7.56 3.92 -1.97
N TRP A 399 -8.16 4.44 -3.04
CA TRP A 399 -7.53 4.43 -4.35
C TRP A 399 -6.18 5.17 -4.38
N THR A 400 -6.04 6.27 -3.64
CA THR A 400 -4.80 7.05 -3.62
C THR A 400 -3.59 6.33 -3.02
N THR A 401 -3.81 5.18 -2.36
CA THR A 401 -2.76 4.33 -1.78
C THR A 401 -2.36 3.18 -2.70
N VAL A 402 -3.04 2.95 -3.84
CA VAL A 402 -2.76 1.83 -4.75
C VAL A 402 -1.34 1.90 -5.31
N GLU A 403 -0.91 3.07 -5.77
CA GLU A 403 0.46 3.26 -6.27
C GLU A 403 1.49 3.01 -5.16
N GLU A 404 1.23 3.49 -3.95
CA GLU A 404 2.12 3.30 -2.81
C GLU A 404 2.22 1.83 -2.40
N LEU A 405 1.09 1.12 -2.37
CA LEU A 405 1.02 -0.31 -2.08
C LEU A 405 1.81 -1.12 -3.10
N TYR A 406 1.69 -0.77 -4.38
CA TYR A 406 2.36 -1.49 -5.46
C TYR A 406 3.87 -1.24 -5.49
N GLU A 407 4.33 -0.03 -5.20
CA GLU A 407 5.74 0.34 -5.37
C GLU A 407 6.61 0.09 -4.13
N ASN A 408 6.00 -0.16 -2.97
CA ASN A 408 6.73 -0.32 -1.71
C ASN A 408 6.61 -1.72 -1.13
N CYS A 409 7.66 -2.13 -0.41
CA CYS A 409 7.60 -3.33 0.40
C CYS A 409 6.73 -3.09 1.64
N ARG A 410 5.81 -4.02 1.90
CA ARG A 410 5.08 -4.10 3.17
C ARG A 410 6.07 -4.51 4.26
N ALA A 411 6.36 -3.65 5.24
CA ALA A 411 7.05 -3.86 6.54
C ALA A 411 8.35 -4.71 6.61
N HIS A 412 8.77 -5.41 5.55
CA HIS A 412 9.71 -6.54 5.59
C HIS A 412 10.63 -6.63 4.37
N GLY A 413 10.45 -5.83 3.33
CA GLY A 413 11.27 -5.99 2.13
C GLY A 413 12.65 -5.40 2.32
N ALA A 414 13.65 -6.28 2.31
CA ALA A 414 15.05 -5.89 2.15
C ALA A 414 15.39 -5.73 0.66
N ASN A 415 16.52 -5.09 0.36
CA ASN A 415 17.13 -5.20 -0.95
C ASN A 415 17.48 -6.67 -1.22
N LEU A 416 17.08 -7.18 -2.37
CA LEU A 416 17.32 -8.55 -2.78
C LEU A 416 17.68 -8.58 -4.28
N ALA A 417 18.83 -9.18 -4.60
CA ALA A 417 19.42 -9.14 -5.93
C ALA A 417 19.56 -7.69 -6.45
N ASP A 418 18.97 -7.39 -7.62
CA ASP A 418 19.01 -6.08 -8.26
C ASP A 418 17.76 -5.24 -7.94
N GLY A 419 16.95 -5.65 -6.96
CA GLY A 419 15.69 -5.00 -6.63
C GLY A 419 15.32 -5.13 -5.15
N ILE A 420 14.01 -5.12 -4.89
CA ILE A 420 13.43 -5.27 -3.54
C ILE A 420 12.76 -6.64 -3.42
N GLU A 421 12.74 -7.18 -2.21
CA GLU A 421 12.06 -8.42 -1.90
C GLU A 421 10.53 -8.24 -1.92
N LEU A 422 9.84 -9.05 -2.72
CA LEU A 422 8.39 -9.01 -2.89
C LEU A 422 7.75 -10.33 -2.52
N GLY A 423 6.71 -10.31 -1.66
CA GLY A 423 5.88 -11.47 -1.42
C GLY A 423 5.11 -11.89 -2.68
N THR A 424 5.23 -13.14 -3.10
CA THR A 424 4.61 -13.65 -4.34
C THR A 424 3.09 -13.46 -4.35
N ARG A 425 2.45 -13.81 -3.22
CA ARG A 425 1.02 -13.62 -2.98
C ARG A 425 0.62 -12.16 -2.97
N ASP A 426 1.40 -11.32 -2.30
CA ASP A 426 1.07 -9.90 -2.12
C ASP A 426 1.16 -9.19 -3.45
N ARG A 427 2.27 -9.38 -4.18
CA ARG A 427 2.45 -8.84 -5.53
C ARG A 427 1.35 -9.30 -6.48
N GLY A 428 0.95 -10.58 -6.42
CA GLY A 428 -0.19 -11.08 -7.18
C GLY A 428 -1.44 -10.22 -6.94
N GLN A 429 -1.83 -10.02 -5.68
CA GLN A 429 -3.04 -9.25 -5.37
C GLN A 429 -2.90 -7.75 -5.68
N ASP A 430 -1.74 -7.14 -5.40
CA ASP A 430 -1.47 -5.72 -5.66
C ASP A 430 -1.62 -5.36 -7.16
N MET A 431 -1.40 -6.33 -8.06
CA MET A 431 -1.62 -6.16 -9.49
C MET A 431 -3.08 -5.86 -9.84
N TRP A 432 -4.07 -6.32 -9.05
CA TRP A 432 -5.49 -6.22 -9.41
C TRP A 432 -5.97 -4.77 -9.54
N PRO A 433 -5.74 -3.87 -8.56
CA PRO A 433 -6.00 -2.45 -8.75
C PRO A 433 -4.99 -1.82 -9.70
N LYS A 434 -3.70 -2.20 -9.67
CA LYS A 434 -2.67 -1.59 -10.53
C LYS A 434 -2.92 -1.78 -12.03
N ILE A 435 -3.55 -2.89 -12.46
CA ILE A 435 -3.97 -3.11 -13.85
C ILE A 435 -4.86 -1.97 -14.36
N LYS A 436 -5.68 -1.37 -13.48
CA LYS A 436 -6.62 -0.30 -13.83
C LYS A 436 -5.92 1.06 -14.03
N GLU A 437 -4.74 1.22 -13.45
CA GLU A 437 -3.91 2.44 -13.54
C GLU A 437 -2.84 2.31 -14.62
N ASN A 438 -2.01 1.24 -14.55
CA ASN A 438 -0.88 1.00 -15.43
C ASN A 438 -0.69 -0.50 -15.73
N PRO A 439 -1.44 -1.05 -16.72
CA PRO A 439 -1.32 -2.46 -17.09
C PRO A 439 0.03 -2.81 -17.74
N GLY A 440 0.78 -1.83 -18.24
CA GLY A 440 2.10 -2.06 -18.84
C GLY A 440 3.13 -2.55 -17.85
N ILE A 441 3.17 -1.94 -16.66
CA ILE A 441 4.02 -2.40 -15.54
C ILE A 441 3.56 -3.79 -15.07
N VAL A 442 2.26 -4.01 -14.91
CA VAL A 442 1.74 -5.32 -14.50
C VAL A 442 2.10 -6.42 -15.49
N ARG A 443 2.07 -6.15 -16.80
CA ARG A 443 2.53 -7.09 -17.83
C ARG A 443 3.98 -7.50 -17.61
N GLN A 444 4.87 -6.53 -17.36
CA GLN A 444 6.30 -6.78 -17.11
C GLN A 444 6.49 -7.62 -15.84
N ASP A 445 5.80 -7.26 -14.76
CA ASP A 445 5.92 -7.95 -13.49
C ASP A 445 5.36 -9.38 -13.55
N LEU A 446 4.26 -9.62 -14.27
CA LEU A 446 3.74 -10.99 -14.51
C LEU A 446 4.76 -11.85 -15.27
N ILE A 447 5.40 -11.30 -16.30
CA ILE A 447 6.44 -12.01 -17.08
C ILE A 447 7.64 -12.34 -16.17
N HIS A 448 8.07 -11.39 -15.34
CA HIS A 448 9.18 -11.61 -14.42
C HIS A 448 8.83 -12.64 -13.34
N ALA A 449 7.71 -12.44 -12.63
CA ALA A 449 7.25 -13.27 -11.53
C ALA A 449 6.97 -14.72 -11.96
N LEU A 450 6.30 -14.94 -13.10
CA LEU A 450 6.04 -16.28 -13.63
C LEU A 450 7.32 -17.00 -14.09
N GLY A 451 8.45 -16.29 -14.20
CA GLY A 451 9.78 -16.85 -14.47
C GLY A 451 10.50 -17.45 -13.26
N PHE A 452 9.84 -17.52 -12.09
CA PHE A 452 10.38 -18.10 -10.84
C PHE A 452 9.78 -19.48 -10.49
N MET A 453 9.14 -20.15 -11.45
CA MET A 453 8.67 -21.52 -11.24
C MET A 453 9.85 -22.45 -10.95
N PHE A 454 9.80 -23.19 -9.85
CA PHE A 454 10.79 -24.21 -9.49
C PHE A 454 10.76 -25.37 -10.47
N GLN A 455 11.95 -25.81 -10.88
CA GLN A 455 12.18 -27.00 -11.68
C GLN A 455 13.10 -27.95 -10.93
N ILE A 456 12.73 -29.23 -10.99
CA ILE A 456 13.42 -30.33 -10.31
C ILE A 456 13.60 -31.40 -11.38
N ASP A 457 14.86 -31.71 -11.70
CA ASP A 457 15.22 -32.67 -12.75
C ASP A 457 14.91 -34.12 -12.34
N ASP A 458 14.91 -34.40 -11.03
CA ASP A 458 14.57 -35.71 -10.46
C ASP A 458 13.06 -36.00 -10.53
N LYS A 459 12.69 -37.23 -10.88
CA LYS A 459 11.29 -37.67 -10.99
C LYS A 459 10.86 -38.46 -9.76
N PRO A 460 9.63 -38.26 -9.26
CA PRO A 460 9.13 -39.05 -8.14
C PRO A 460 9.01 -40.54 -8.52
N LYS A 461 9.30 -41.42 -7.57
CA LYS A 461 9.12 -42.88 -7.74
C LYS A 461 7.63 -43.20 -7.70
N LYS A 462 7.11 -43.85 -8.75
CA LYS A 462 5.69 -44.21 -8.88
C LYS A 462 5.22 -45.05 -7.68
N GLY A 463 4.08 -44.67 -7.10
CA GLY A 463 3.45 -45.39 -5.98
C GLY A 463 4.11 -45.15 -4.61
N LYS A 464 5.11 -44.29 -4.51
CA LYS A 464 5.69 -43.84 -3.24
C LYS A 464 5.20 -42.42 -2.91
N ARG A 465 5.21 -42.10 -1.61
CA ARG A 465 4.98 -40.75 -1.09
C ARG A 465 5.99 -39.77 -1.71
N LEU A 466 5.54 -38.57 -2.03
CA LEU A 466 6.41 -37.51 -2.54
C LEU A 466 7.42 -37.04 -1.48
N GLU A 467 8.69 -36.94 -1.88
CA GLU A 467 9.73 -36.24 -1.12
C GLU A 467 9.55 -34.72 -1.29
N LEU A 468 10.13 -33.90 -0.40
CA LEU A 468 9.93 -32.45 -0.41
C LEU A 468 10.33 -31.85 -1.76
N LYS A 469 11.50 -32.19 -2.29
CA LYS A 469 11.94 -31.75 -3.62
C LYS A 469 10.93 -32.04 -4.72
N HIS A 470 10.22 -33.17 -4.71
CA HIS A 470 9.25 -33.50 -5.77
C HIS A 470 7.96 -32.69 -5.64
N LYS A 471 7.61 -32.26 -4.42
CA LYS A 471 6.51 -31.33 -4.17
C LYS A 471 6.84 -29.92 -4.67
N LEU A 472 8.10 -29.51 -4.62
CA LEU A 472 8.54 -28.19 -5.10
C LEU A 472 8.42 -28.01 -6.62
N HIS A 473 8.44 -29.08 -7.43
CA HIS A 473 8.37 -28.92 -8.88
C HIS A 473 7.09 -28.18 -9.32
N GLY A 474 7.21 -27.04 -10.00
CA GLY A 474 6.04 -26.22 -10.38
C GLY A 474 5.52 -25.29 -9.27
N MET A 475 6.15 -25.29 -8.09
CA MET A 475 5.93 -24.30 -7.03
C MET A 475 6.75 -23.04 -7.28
N PHE A 476 6.55 -22.04 -6.43
CA PHE A 476 7.21 -20.74 -6.46
C PHE A 476 7.79 -20.44 -5.08
N PRO A 477 8.83 -19.59 -4.99
CA PRO A 477 9.29 -19.08 -3.71
C PRO A 477 8.22 -18.22 -3.07
N ARG A 478 8.23 -18.10 -1.73
CA ARG A 478 7.30 -17.23 -0.99
C ARG A 478 7.52 -15.77 -1.34
N GLN A 479 8.79 -15.39 -1.50
CA GLN A 479 9.19 -14.06 -1.93
C GLN A 479 10.02 -14.16 -3.22
N PHE A 480 10.17 -13.09 -3.98
CA PHE A 480 11.09 -13.01 -5.12
C PHE A 480 11.61 -11.58 -5.28
N PRO A 481 12.80 -11.37 -5.88
CA PRO A 481 13.32 -10.02 -6.12
C PRO A 481 12.56 -9.34 -7.26
N SER A 482 12.20 -8.06 -7.10
CA SER A 482 11.57 -7.27 -8.16
C SER A 482 12.43 -7.16 -9.44
N ALA A 483 13.75 -7.33 -9.33
CA ALA A 483 14.68 -7.41 -10.45
C ALA A 483 15.82 -8.39 -10.19
N TRP A 484 16.21 -9.16 -11.22
CA TRP A 484 17.34 -10.09 -11.17
C TRP A 484 17.99 -10.18 -12.56
N ILE A 485 18.97 -9.31 -12.80
CA ILE A 485 19.63 -9.07 -14.08
C ILE A 485 20.53 -10.25 -14.42
N ASN A 486 21.36 -10.68 -13.46
CA ASN A 486 22.23 -11.84 -13.63
C ASN A 486 21.66 -13.09 -12.96
N ARG A 487 20.78 -13.82 -13.66
CA ARG A 487 20.16 -15.04 -13.13
C ARG A 487 21.13 -16.23 -12.92
N LYS A 488 22.42 -16.10 -13.27
CA LYS A 488 23.45 -17.10 -12.93
C LYS A 488 23.98 -16.94 -11.51
N GLN A 489 23.85 -15.75 -10.93
CA GLN A 489 24.26 -15.48 -9.56
C GLN A 489 23.24 -16.08 -8.60
N GLU A 490 23.69 -16.95 -7.69
CA GLU A 490 22.86 -17.48 -6.62
C GLU A 490 22.36 -16.36 -5.71
N ILE A 491 21.06 -16.40 -5.38
CA ILE A 491 20.45 -15.47 -4.44
C ILE A 491 19.79 -16.25 -3.30
N PHE A 492 20.02 -15.78 -2.08
CA PHE A 492 19.36 -16.30 -0.88
C PHE A 492 18.15 -15.45 -0.58
N ASN A 493 17.01 -16.10 -0.50
CA ASN A 493 15.69 -15.49 -0.37
C ASN A 493 14.80 -16.42 0.46
N ASP A 494 13.63 -15.96 0.87
CA ASP A 494 12.63 -16.84 1.45
C ASP A 494 11.99 -17.75 0.40
N ASN A 495 12.66 -18.88 0.17
CA ASN A 495 12.27 -19.91 -0.79
C ASN A 495 11.29 -20.93 -0.20
N ARG A 496 10.73 -20.69 1.00
CA ARG A 496 9.71 -21.57 1.59
C ARG A 496 8.50 -21.71 0.65
N PRO A 497 8.05 -22.92 0.30
CA PRO A 497 6.94 -23.12 -0.62
C PRO A 497 5.58 -22.94 0.08
N TYR A 498 5.19 -21.69 0.37
CA TYR A 498 3.83 -21.39 0.82
C TYR A 498 2.87 -21.71 -0.31
N ASN A 499 2.00 -22.70 -0.11
CA ASN A 499 1.40 -23.42 -1.24
C ASN A 499 0.34 -22.60 -2.00
N ASP A 500 -0.09 -21.47 -1.47
CA ASP A 500 -0.97 -20.54 -2.17
C ASP A 500 -0.22 -19.50 -3.02
N SER A 501 1.10 -19.40 -2.91
CA SER A 501 1.90 -18.40 -3.65
C SER A 501 1.64 -18.40 -5.18
N PRO A 502 1.75 -19.53 -5.89
CA PRO A 502 1.56 -19.51 -7.35
C PRO A 502 0.14 -19.14 -7.79
N ILE A 503 -0.89 -19.57 -7.04
CA ILE A 503 -2.26 -19.43 -7.51
C ILE A 503 -2.71 -17.96 -7.60
N TRP A 504 -2.15 -17.09 -6.74
CA TRP A 504 -2.38 -15.64 -6.82
C TRP A 504 -1.85 -15.02 -8.12
N LEU A 505 -0.70 -15.47 -8.64
CA LEU A 505 -0.19 -15.02 -9.93
C LEU A 505 -1.10 -15.48 -11.09
N VAL A 506 -1.70 -16.67 -10.98
CA VAL A 506 -2.66 -17.17 -11.97
C VAL A 506 -3.95 -16.32 -11.95
N ASP A 507 -4.45 -15.94 -10.79
CA ASP A 507 -5.59 -15.02 -10.68
C ASP A 507 -5.28 -13.68 -11.35
N SER A 508 -4.12 -13.10 -11.08
CA SER A 508 -3.71 -11.81 -11.64
C SER A 508 -3.52 -11.86 -13.15
N LEU A 509 -2.99 -12.96 -13.68
CA LEU A 509 -2.93 -13.19 -15.12
C LEU A 509 -4.33 -13.30 -15.74
N ASN A 510 -5.23 -14.05 -15.12
CA ASN A 510 -6.62 -14.16 -15.56
C ASN A 510 -7.32 -12.80 -15.58
N PHE A 511 -7.16 -12.00 -14.52
CA PHE A 511 -7.68 -10.63 -14.46
C PHE A 511 -7.05 -9.74 -15.53
N TYR A 512 -5.71 -9.75 -15.66
CA TYR A 512 -4.98 -8.96 -16.65
C TYR A 512 -5.49 -9.19 -18.07
N ILE A 513 -5.64 -10.46 -18.49
CA ILE A 513 -6.10 -10.80 -19.83
C ILE A 513 -7.56 -10.36 -20.04
N ARG A 514 -8.43 -10.55 -19.04
CA ARG A 514 -9.84 -10.12 -19.12
C ARG A 514 -10.01 -8.61 -19.16
N GLU A 515 -9.20 -7.90 -18.38
CA GLU A 515 -9.20 -6.43 -18.24
C GLU A 515 -8.56 -5.71 -19.43
N THR A 516 -7.61 -6.34 -20.13
CA THR A 516 -6.84 -5.68 -21.20
C THR A 516 -7.05 -6.25 -22.59
N GLY A 517 -7.43 -7.52 -22.70
CA GLY A 517 -7.47 -8.25 -23.96
C GLY A 517 -6.10 -8.72 -24.48
N ASP A 518 -5.01 -8.49 -23.72
CA ASP A 518 -3.67 -8.92 -24.12
C ASP A 518 -3.48 -10.44 -23.97
N THR A 519 -3.98 -11.20 -24.94
CA THR A 519 -3.76 -12.65 -25.02
C THR A 519 -2.33 -13.02 -25.46
N SER A 520 -1.53 -12.04 -25.90
CA SER A 520 -0.16 -12.30 -26.38
C SER A 520 0.79 -12.69 -25.25
N ILE A 521 0.53 -12.21 -24.03
CA ILE A 521 1.31 -12.54 -22.83
C ILE A 521 1.44 -14.05 -22.62
N LEU A 522 0.43 -14.85 -22.98
CA LEU A 522 0.45 -16.31 -22.84
C LEU A 522 1.55 -16.98 -23.69
N LYS A 523 2.06 -16.31 -24.73
CA LYS A 523 3.16 -16.78 -25.59
C LYS A 523 4.54 -16.33 -25.14
N GLU A 524 4.62 -15.38 -24.19
CA GLU A 524 5.89 -14.88 -23.69
C GLU A 524 6.69 -16.03 -23.08
N LYS A 525 7.97 -16.11 -23.45
CA LYS A 525 8.87 -17.15 -22.95
C LYS A 525 9.59 -16.63 -21.71
N VAL A 526 9.40 -17.32 -20.61
CA VAL A 526 10.03 -17.02 -19.32
C VAL A 526 11.02 -18.11 -18.94
N GLY A 527 12.01 -17.75 -18.12
CA GLY A 527 12.91 -18.72 -17.52
C GLY A 527 12.23 -19.55 -16.44
N SER A 528 13.01 -20.40 -15.78
CA SER A 528 12.63 -21.09 -14.55
C SER A 528 13.81 -21.07 -13.59
N VAL A 529 13.60 -21.55 -12.36
CA VAL A 529 14.63 -21.53 -11.31
C VAL A 529 14.76 -22.91 -10.65
N THR A 530 15.90 -23.16 -10.02
CA THR A 530 16.12 -24.33 -9.16
C THR A 530 16.72 -23.87 -7.84
N LEU A 531 16.43 -24.63 -6.80
CA LEU A 531 17.06 -24.48 -5.49
C LEU A 531 18.41 -25.21 -5.47
N THR A 532 19.41 -24.62 -4.81
CA THR A 532 20.72 -25.25 -4.61
C THR A 532 20.66 -26.41 -3.60
N ASP A 533 19.73 -26.36 -2.64
CA ASP A 533 19.37 -27.46 -1.76
C ASP A 533 17.82 -27.56 -1.59
N PRO A 534 17.14 -28.34 -2.45
CA PRO A 534 15.68 -28.45 -2.40
C PRO A 534 15.14 -29.23 -1.19
N GLU A 535 15.99 -29.85 -0.36
CA GLU A 535 15.55 -30.56 0.85
C GLU A 535 15.41 -29.61 2.05
N VAL A 536 16.03 -28.42 2.00
CA VAL A 536 15.89 -27.35 3.00
C VAL A 536 15.64 -25.98 2.35
N PRO A 537 14.47 -25.77 1.71
CA PRO A 537 14.17 -24.57 0.94
C PRO A 537 14.44 -23.26 1.69
N GLU A 538 14.14 -23.18 2.99
CA GLU A 538 14.35 -21.97 3.80
C GLU A 538 15.83 -21.56 3.97
N LYS A 539 16.78 -22.44 3.65
CA LYS A 539 18.22 -22.16 3.68
C LYS A 539 18.87 -22.25 2.30
N SER A 540 18.11 -22.63 1.28
CA SER A 540 18.63 -22.80 -0.07
C SER A 540 18.79 -21.46 -0.76
N GLY A 541 19.85 -21.31 -1.55
CA GLY A 541 19.88 -20.31 -2.59
C GLY A 541 19.03 -20.72 -3.80
N MET A 542 18.79 -19.77 -4.68
CA MET A 542 18.03 -19.93 -5.92
C MET A 542 18.88 -19.45 -7.11
N VAL A 543 18.89 -20.24 -8.18
CA VAL A 543 19.62 -19.97 -9.43
C VAL A 543 18.74 -20.24 -10.65
N ALA A 544 19.07 -19.65 -11.80
CA ALA A 544 18.40 -19.99 -13.06
C ALA A 544 18.49 -21.48 -13.36
N HIS A 545 17.38 -22.04 -13.81
CA HIS A 545 17.33 -23.37 -14.41
C HIS A 545 17.42 -23.27 -15.94
N LYS A 546 17.89 -24.34 -16.60
CA LYS A 546 18.12 -24.39 -18.05
C LYS A 546 16.82 -24.32 -18.88
N ASN A 547 15.70 -24.74 -18.30
CA ASN A 547 14.42 -24.82 -19.01
C ASN A 547 13.76 -23.45 -19.12
N LYS A 548 13.08 -23.22 -20.25
CA LYS A 548 12.22 -22.07 -20.50
C LYS A 548 10.84 -22.56 -20.90
N PHE A 549 9.83 -21.79 -20.52
CA PHE A 549 8.42 -22.12 -20.75
C PHE A 549 7.70 -20.90 -21.30
N THR A 550 6.69 -21.12 -22.14
CA THR A 550 5.68 -20.10 -22.36
C THR A 550 4.88 -19.89 -21.08
N ILE A 551 4.34 -18.69 -20.86
CA ILE A 551 3.47 -18.44 -19.71
C ILE A 551 2.33 -19.46 -19.66
N ALA A 552 1.70 -19.81 -20.79
CA ALA A 552 0.67 -20.85 -20.82
C ALA A 552 1.14 -22.20 -20.26
N GLU A 553 2.37 -22.63 -20.56
CA GLU A 553 2.96 -23.86 -20.02
C GLU A 553 3.25 -23.75 -18.52
N VAL A 554 3.68 -22.58 -18.03
CA VAL A 554 3.86 -22.34 -16.59
C VAL A 554 2.54 -22.54 -15.85
N ILE A 555 1.43 -21.97 -16.35
CA ILE A 555 0.10 -22.12 -15.74
C ILE A 555 -0.33 -23.60 -15.69
N LEU A 556 -0.11 -24.34 -16.77
CA LEU A 556 -0.39 -25.78 -16.78
C LEU A 556 0.50 -26.53 -15.77
N GLY A 557 1.78 -26.17 -15.66
CA GLY A 557 2.71 -26.74 -14.68
C GLY A 557 2.28 -26.50 -13.23
N ILE A 558 1.74 -25.33 -12.93
CA ILE A 558 1.16 -24.99 -11.61
C ILE A 558 -0.01 -25.92 -11.29
N PHE A 559 -0.98 -26.09 -12.20
CA PHE A 559 -2.13 -26.98 -11.96
C PHE A 559 -1.75 -28.46 -11.90
N GLU A 560 -0.76 -28.88 -12.70
CA GLU A 560 -0.18 -30.23 -12.58
C GLU A 560 0.48 -30.43 -11.21
N CYS A 561 1.13 -29.40 -10.67
CA CYS A 561 1.67 -29.42 -9.31
C CYS A 561 0.57 -29.59 -8.25
N TYR A 562 -0.48 -28.77 -8.30
CA TYR A 562 -1.61 -28.89 -7.39
C TYR A 562 -2.31 -30.25 -7.48
N LYS A 563 -2.45 -30.81 -8.69
CA LYS A 563 -2.97 -32.16 -8.88
C LYS A 563 -2.09 -33.20 -8.18
N ARG A 564 -0.76 -33.13 -8.32
CA ARG A 564 0.15 -34.06 -7.63
C ARG A 564 0.02 -33.96 -6.11
N HIS A 565 -0.11 -32.75 -5.56
CA HIS A 565 -0.34 -32.56 -4.12
C HIS A 565 -1.65 -33.20 -3.66
N ALA A 566 -2.74 -33.02 -4.41
CA ALA A 566 -4.01 -33.66 -4.12
C ALA A 566 -3.90 -35.19 -4.18
N ASP A 567 -3.27 -35.74 -5.23
CA ASP A 567 -3.10 -37.18 -5.42
C ASP A 567 -2.24 -37.83 -4.32
N ASP A 568 -1.22 -37.14 -3.80
CA ASP A 568 -0.34 -37.62 -2.71
C ASP A 568 -0.97 -37.48 -1.31
N SER A 569 -2.06 -36.71 -1.18
CA SER A 569 -2.78 -36.57 0.08
C SER A 569 -3.82 -37.67 0.28
N ALA A 570 -3.93 -38.19 1.50
CA ALA A 570 -4.99 -39.12 1.90
C ALA A 570 -6.41 -38.53 1.78
N TYR A 571 -6.53 -37.20 1.65
CA TYR A 571 -7.80 -36.50 1.54
C TYR A 571 -8.11 -36.05 0.11
N GLY A 572 -7.21 -36.23 -0.85
CA GLY A 572 -7.45 -35.76 -2.22
C GLY A 572 -7.65 -34.24 -2.34
N MET A 573 -7.06 -33.49 -1.40
CA MET A 573 -7.10 -32.02 -1.30
C MET A 573 -5.69 -31.45 -1.34
N ILE A 574 -5.57 -30.14 -1.59
CA ILE A 574 -4.27 -29.49 -1.75
C ILE A 574 -3.52 -29.47 -0.41
N GLN A 575 -2.29 -29.99 -0.43
CA GLN A 575 -1.41 -29.98 0.74
C GLN A 575 -1.09 -28.55 1.19
N ILE A 576 -0.89 -28.29 2.47
CA ILE A 576 -0.54 -26.93 2.94
C ILE A 576 0.97 -26.64 2.88
N LEU A 577 1.80 -27.69 2.84
CA LEU A 577 3.27 -27.59 2.87
C LEU A 577 3.80 -26.77 4.07
N TYR A 578 4.42 -25.62 3.82
CA TYR A 578 4.97 -24.74 4.87
C TYR A 578 3.93 -23.79 5.45
N GLY A 579 2.78 -23.64 4.80
CA GLY A 579 1.78 -22.65 5.16
C GLY A 579 1.03 -22.16 3.93
N ASP A 580 0.11 -21.24 4.18
CA ASP A 580 -0.78 -20.67 3.19
C ASP A 580 -0.95 -19.15 3.44
N TRP A 581 -1.94 -18.49 2.83
CA TRP A 581 -2.36 -17.10 3.13
C TRP A 581 -2.26 -16.67 4.61
N CYS A 582 -2.68 -17.50 5.56
CA CYS A 582 -2.53 -17.21 6.99
C CYS A 582 -1.17 -17.71 7.48
N ASP A 583 -0.14 -16.89 7.25
CA ASP A 583 1.26 -17.29 7.44
C ASP A 583 1.58 -17.98 8.79
N PRO A 584 1.01 -17.58 9.94
CA PRO A 584 1.33 -18.21 11.22
C PRO A 584 0.77 -19.63 11.38
N VAL A 585 -0.12 -20.10 10.49
CA VAL A 585 -0.62 -21.47 10.44
C VAL A 585 0.34 -22.32 9.61
N ASP A 586 1.40 -22.83 10.24
CA ASP A 586 2.56 -23.43 9.56
C ASP A 586 2.97 -24.82 10.05
N MET A 587 2.11 -25.50 10.83
CA MET A 587 2.38 -26.87 11.33
C MET A 587 1.53 -27.97 10.70
N PHE A 588 0.55 -27.63 9.87
CA PHE A 588 -0.34 -28.62 9.27
C PHE A 588 0.33 -29.47 8.17
N GLY A 589 1.44 -29.02 7.60
CA GLY A 589 2.22 -29.76 6.61
C GLY A 589 3.46 -30.43 7.19
N THR A 590 3.49 -30.69 8.50
CA THR A 590 4.55 -31.51 9.12
C THR A 590 4.27 -33.01 8.99
N SER A 591 5.31 -33.83 8.84
CA SER A 591 5.18 -35.29 8.86
C SER A 591 5.22 -35.86 10.27
N ILE A 592 5.73 -35.09 11.24
CA ILE A 592 5.76 -35.42 12.67
C ILE A 592 5.10 -34.26 13.44
N VAL A 593 4.07 -34.58 14.22
CA VAL A 593 3.32 -33.61 15.03
C VAL A 593 4.28 -32.84 15.94
N GLY A 594 4.23 -31.50 15.91
CA GLY A 594 5.06 -30.65 16.76
C GLY A 594 6.51 -30.46 16.28
N ASN A 595 6.93 -31.07 15.17
CA ASN A 595 8.30 -30.96 14.67
C ASN A 595 8.37 -30.07 13.42
N ASP A 596 8.78 -28.82 13.64
CA ASP A 596 8.89 -27.78 12.64
C ASP A 596 9.93 -28.06 11.55
N LYS A 597 10.92 -28.91 11.82
CA LYS A 597 11.92 -29.40 10.85
C LYS A 597 11.33 -30.32 9.78
N THR A 598 10.07 -30.73 9.92
CA THR A 598 9.40 -31.62 8.96
C THR A 598 8.31 -30.93 8.14
N ARG A 599 8.24 -29.58 8.19
CA ARG A 599 7.35 -28.78 7.34
C ARG A 599 7.57 -29.10 5.86
N GLY A 600 6.50 -29.06 5.06
CA GLY A 600 6.54 -29.43 3.65
C GLY A 600 6.59 -30.93 3.37
N ILE A 601 7.19 -31.73 4.26
CA ILE A 601 7.26 -33.21 4.11
C ILE A 601 5.89 -33.83 4.37
N GLY A 602 5.13 -33.27 5.31
CA GLY A 602 3.77 -33.70 5.67
C GLY A 602 2.78 -33.66 4.51
N ALA A 603 1.72 -34.46 4.58
CA ALA A 603 0.65 -34.54 3.57
C ALA A 603 -0.68 -33.93 4.05
N GLY A 604 -0.64 -33.13 5.13
CA GLY A 604 -1.80 -32.37 5.61
C GLY A 604 -2.21 -31.29 4.61
N VAL A 605 -3.49 -30.91 4.67
CA VAL A 605 -4.19 -30.16 3.62
C VAL A 605 -4.87 -28.91 4.16
N ASN A 606 -5.13 -27.95 3.28
CA ASN A 606 -5.88 -26.76 3.58
C ASN A 606 -7.13 -26.64 2.68
N VAL A 607 -8.28 -26.46 3.31
CA VAL A 607 -9.60 -26.42 2.66
C VAL A 607 -9.78 -25.13 1.88
N ARG A 608 -9.39 -23.99 2.45
CA ARG A 608 -9.45 -22.70 1.76
C ARG A 608 -8.61 -22.69 0.49
N LEU A 609 -7.36 -23.13 0.55
CA LEU A 609 -6.47 -23.25 -0.61
C LEU A 609 -7.06 -24.19 -1.67
N SER A 610 -7.65 -25.31 -1.25
CA SER A 610 -8.30 -26.23 -2.19
C SER A 610 -9.49 -25.59 -2.92
N ALA A 611 -10.32 -24.82 -2.21
CA ALA A 611 -11.41 -24.07 -2.81
C ALA A 611 -10.91 -22.92 -3.71
N HIS A 612 -9.81 -22.27 -3.34
CA HIS A 612 -9.15 -21.23 -4.15
C HIS A 612 -8.60 -21.79 -5.45
N VAL A 613 -7.79 -22.86 -5.39
CA VAL A 613 -7.25 -23.56 -6.58
C VAL A 613 -8.39 -24.00 -7.50
N PHE A 614 -9.49 -24.53 -6.94
CA PHE A 614 -10.68 -24.86 -7.73
C PHE A 614 -11.21 -23.63 -8.48
N LYS A 615 -11.45 -22.50 -7.79
CA LYS A 615 -12.03 -21.31 -8.43
C LYS A 615 -11.13 -20.72 -9.51
N THR A 616 -9.84 -20.60 -9.23
CA THR A 616 -8.86 -20.12 -10.21
C THR A 616 -8.75 -21.07 -11.41
N LEU A 617 -8.82 -22.39 -11.18
CA LEU A 617 -8.83 -23.38 -12.26
C LEU A 617 -10.05 -23.22 -13.17
N ILE A 618 -11.25 -22.97 -12.62
CA ILE A 618 -12.45 -22.69 -13.42
C ILE A 618 -12.25 -21.43 -14.26
N ASN A 619 -11.79 -20.33 -13.67
CA ASN A 619 -11.52 -19.08 -14.37
C ASN A 619 -10.52 -19.25 -15.53
N THR A 620 -9.48 -20.05 -15.31
CA THR A 620 -8.48 -20.39 -16.34
C THR A 620 -9.06 -21.27 -17.44
N ILE A 621 -9.84 -22.31 -17.09
CA ILE A 621 -10.49 -23.19 -18.09
C ILE A 621 -11.40 -22.37 -19.00
N GLU A 622 -12.17 -21.42 -18.44
CA GLU A 622 -13.03 -20.53 -19.23
C GLU A 622 -12.23 -19.64 -20.18
N LEU A 623 -11.19 -18.96 -19.66
CA LEU A 623 -10.34 -18.09 -20.45
C LEU A 623 -9.71 -18.87 -21.61
N PHE A 624 -9.10 -20.02 -21.31
CA PHE A 624 -8.54 -20.91 -22.33
C PHE A 624 -9.59 -21.49 -23.27
N SER A 625 -10.86 -21.55 -22.87
CA SER A 625 -11.95 -22.06 -23.72
C SER A 625 -12.44 -21.07 -24.77
N SER A 626 -12.05 -19.79 -24.71
CA SER A 626 -12.35 -18.80 -25.74
C SER A 626 -11.77 -19.21 -27.10
N LYS A 627 -12.52 -18.97 -28.19
CA LYS A 627 -12.10 -19.28 -29.57
C LYS A 627 -10.79 -18.60 -29.93
N GLU A 628 -10.61 -17.37 -29.46
CA GLU A 628 -9.39 -16.60 -29.70
C GLU A 628 -8.15 -17.28 -29.12
N ILE A 629 -8.24 -17.84 -27.91
CA ILE A 629 -7.12 -18.54 -27.28
C ILE A 629 -6.99 -19.95 -27.84
N LYS A 630 -8.09 -20.71 -27.98
CA LYS A 630 -8.05 -22.07 -28.56
C LYS A 630 -7.35 -22.11 -29.91
N SER A 631 -7.67 -21.18 -30.81
CA SER A 631 -7.05 -21.11 -32.14
C SER A 631 -5.54 -20.84 -32.12
N LYS A 632 -5.00 -20.29 -31.02
CA LYS A 632 -3.60 -19.93 -30.86
C LYS A 632 -2.79 -20.95 -30.05
N PHE A 633 -3.43 -21.89 -29.33
CA PHE A 633 -2.77 -22.72 -28.31
C PHE A 633 -3.27 -24.19 -28.28
N ASN A 634 -2.97 -24.97 -29.33
CA ASN A 634 -3.40 -26.38 -29.47
C ASN A 634 -2.96 -27.31 -28.32
N ALA A 635 -1.85 -27.03 -27.63
CA ALA A 635 -1.37 -27.84 -26.52
C ALA A 635 -2.28 -27.78 -25.28
N ILE A 636 -2.97 -26.65 -25.09
CA ILE A 636 -3.91 -26.45 -23.97
C ILE A 636 -5.16 -27.31 -24.16
N GLU A 637 -5.65 -27.41 -25.39
CA GLU A 637 -6.87 -28.16 -25.70
C GLU A 637 -6.79 -29.63 -25.27
N LYS A 638 -5.62 -30.24 -25.50
CA LYS A 638 -5.34 -31.63 -25.10
C LYS A 638 -5.42 -31.86 -23.58
N LYS A 639 -5.31 -30.80 -22.78
CA LYS A 639 -5.33 -30.87 -21.31
C LYS A 639 -6.71 -30.58 -20.70
N PHE A 640 -7.68 -30.06 -21.46
CA PHE A 640 -8.98 -29.64 -20.91
C PHE A 640 -9.72 -30.75 -20.17
N HIS A 641 -9.74 -31.97 -20.72
CA HIS A 641 -10.42 -33.08 -20.05
C HIS A 641 -9.80 -33.36 -18.67
N SER A 642 -8.47 -33.39 -18.58
CA SER A 642 -7.74 -33.59 -17.33
C SER A 642 -8.01 -32.47 -16.33
N LEU A 643 -7.98 -31.20 -16.77
CA LEU A 643 -8.25 -30.05 -15.92
C LEU A 643 -9.68 -30.05 -15.37
N LYS A 644 -10.68 -30.35 -16.20
CA LYS A 644 -12.09 -30.47 -15.77
C LYS A 644 -12.30 -31.63 -14.80
N SER A 645 -11.66 -32.77 -15.06
CA SER A 645 -11.69 -33.93 -14.17
C SER A 645 -11.06 -33.61 -12.81
N PHE A 646 -9.92 -32.93 -12.80
CA PHE A 646 -9.28 -32.49 -11.57
C PHE A 646 -10.16 -31.51 -10.78
N ALA A 647 -10.78 -30.53 -11.44
CA ALA A 647 -11.71 -29.60 -10.79
C ALA A 647 -12.88 -30.32 -10.09
N ASN A 648 -13.50 -31.30 -10.77
CA ASN A 648 -14.58 -32.12 -10.19
C ASN A 648 -14.10 -32.90 -8.97
N GLN A 649 -12.98 -33.60 -9.10
CA GLN A 649 -12.44 -34.43 -8.02
C GLN A 649 -12.08 -33.58 -6.79
N LEU A 650 -11.44 -32.43 -7.01
CA LEU A 650 -11.07 -31.52 -5.93
C LEU A 650 -12.30 -30.98 -5.21
N ARG A 651 -13.29 -30.46 -5.94
CA ARG A 651 -14.55 -29.95 -5.38
C ARG A 651 -15.27 -31.01 -4.55
N LYS A 652 -15.38 -32.22 -5.10
CA LYS A 652 -16.00 -33.37 -4.42
C LYS A 652 -15.30 -33.71 -3.10
N ASN A 653 -13.96 -33.74 -3.09
CA ASN A 653 -13.19 -34.05 -1.90
C ASN A 653 -13.31 -32.96 -0.84
N VAL A 654 -13.29 -31.68 -1.24
CA VAL A 654 -13.50 -30.54 -0.33
C VAL A 654 -14.86 -30.64 0.35
N VAL A 655 -15.93 -30.93 -0.39
CA VAL A 655 -17.27 -31.08 0.20
C VAL A 655 -17.35 -32.31 1.10
N ASN A 656 -16.86 -33.46 0.66
CA ASN A 656 -17.03 -34.71 1.40
C ASN A 656 -16.21 -34.77 2.71
N ILE A 657 -15.05 -34.13 2.73
CA ILE A 657 -14.10 -34.23 3.85
C ILE A 657 -14.04 -32.92 4.64
N GLY A 658 -14.08 -31.80 3.95
CA GLY A 658 -13.95 -30.47 4.54
C GLY A 658 -15.23 -29.93 5.18
N TRP A 659 -16.41 -30.40 4.79
CA TRP A 659 -17.67 -29.94 5.37
C TRP A 659 -18.03 -30.67 6.67
N GLU A 660 -18.42 -29.91 7.69
CA GLU A 660 -18.99 -30.43 8.93
C GLU A 660 -20.47 -30.06 9.08
N ASP A 661 -21.31 -31.09 9.13
CA ASP A 661 -22.73 -30.98 9.41
C ASP A 661 -23.00 -31.05 10.93
N THR A 662 -22.83 -29.92 11.61
CA THR A 662 -23.07 -29.76 13.06
C THR A 662 -24.47 -29.19 13.35
N LYS A 663 -24.64 -28.37 14.38
CA LYS A 663 -25.91 -27.65 14.62
C LYS A 663 -26.04 -26.45 13.66
N THR A 664 -27.28 -26.11 13.32
CA THR A 664 -27.63 -24.93 12.50
C THR A 664 -26.91 -23.67 12.98
N GLY A 665 -26.38 -22.89 12.05
CA GLY A 665 -25.60 -21.68 12.36
C GLY A 665 -24.18 -21.94 12.89
N THR A 666 -23.74 -23.20 12.95
CA THR A 666 -22.33 -23.57 13.18
C THR A 666 -21.78 -24.57 12.16
N LYS A 667 -22.62 -25.02 11.22
CA LYS A 667 -22.21 -25.87 10.09
C LYS A 667 -21.24 -25.10 9.20
N GLY A 668 -20.31 -25.80 8.56
CA GLY A 668 -19.30 -25.10 7.77
C GLY A 668 -18.12 -25.95 7.36
N PHE A 669 -17.22 -25.30 6.64
CA PHE A 669 -15.94 -25.88 6.25
C PHE A 669 -14.92 -25.81 7.40
N LEU A 670 -14.16 -26.89 7.54
CA LEU A 670 -12.88 -26.92 8.25
C LEU A 670 -11.89 -25.97 7.57
N ASP A 671 -10.82 -25.60 8.28
CA ASP A 671 -9.74 -24.84 7.69
C ASP A 671 -8.58 -25.71 7.25
N SER A 672 -7.94 -26.37 8.21
CA SER A 672 -6.75 -27.19 7.97
C SER A 672 -6.92 -28.56 8.61
N ILE A 673 -6.39 -29.59 7.95
CA ILE A 673 -6.48 -30.99 8.38
C ILE A 673 -5.07 -31.60 8.34
N HIS A 674 -4.56 -32.02 9.49
CA HIS A 674 -3.27 -32.70 9.57
C HIS A 674 -3.39 -34.14 9.02
N GLU A 675 -2.29 -34.75 8.56
CA GLU A 675 -2.34 -36.16 8.13
C GLU A 675 -2.39 -37.16 9.32
N LEU A 676 -2.08 -36.67 10.52
CA LEU A 676 -1.97 -37.43 11.78
C LEU A 676 -2.96 -36.89 12.82
N LYS A 677 -3.29 -37.73 13.78
CA LYS A 677 -3.93 -37.34 15.05
C LYS A 677 -2.92 -36.63 15.96
N LYS A 678 -3.38 -35.92 16.99
CA LYS A 678 -2.54 -35.16 17.93
C LYS A 678 -1.47 -36.02 18.63
N ASN A 679 -1.73 -37.32 18.78
CA ASN A 679 -0.81 -38.29 19.36
C ASN A 679 0.19 -38.89 18.35
N GLY A 680 0.27 -38.35 17.13
CA GLY A 680 1.16 -38.83 16.07
C GLY A 680 0.68 -40.07 15.32
N LYS A 681 -0.46 -40.67 15.68
CA LYS A 681 -0.98 -41.86 14.98
C LYS A 681 -1.71 -41.46 13.69
N LYS A 682 -1.64 -42.31 12.67
CA LYS A 682 -2.46 -42.18 11.46
C LYS A 682 -3.95 -42.35 11.79
N PRO A 683 -4.86 -41.58 11.19
CA PRO A 683 -6.30 -41.78 11.31
C PRO A 683 -6.71 -43.17 10.80
N LYS A 684 -7.77 -43.74 11.39
CA LYS A 684 -8.41 -44.96 10.86
C LYS A 684 -9.16 -44.64 9.57
N LYS A 685 -9.50 -45.66 8.77
CA LYS A 685 -10.31 -45.49 7.55
C LYS A 685 -11.62 -44.76 7.88
N GLY A 686 -11.91 -43.67 7.17
CA GLY A 686 -13.10 -42.82 7.38
C GLY A 686 -12.94 -41.75 8.45
N ASP A 687 -11.80 -41.71 9.15
CA ASP A 687 -11.45 -40.66 10.11
C ASP A 687 -10.39 -39.72 9.50
N ILE A 688 -10.26 -38.52 10.07
CA ILE A 688 -9.31 -37.49 9.62
C ILE A 688 -8.30 -37.18 10.72
N GLY A 689 -7.22 -36.45 10.43
CA GLY A 689 -6.28 -35.98 11.44
C GLY A 689 -6.89 -34.97 12.41
N TYR A 690 -6.05 -34.35 13.24
CA TYR A 690 -6.52 -33.18 13.99
C TYR A 690 -6.70 -31.99 13.06
N THR A 691 -7.53 -31.04 13.46
CA THR A 691 -7.98 -29.94 12.60
C THR A 691 -7.78 -28.57 13.25
N LEU A 692 -7.79 -27.55 12.40
CA LEU A 692 -8.13 -26.17 12.76
C LEU A 692 -9.48 -25.81 12.14
N GLY A 693 -10.34 -25.12 12.88
CA GLY A 693 -11.63 -24.63 12.36
C GLY A 693 -12.78 -25.65 12.42
N SER A 694 -12.69 -26.64 13.31
CA SER A 694 -13.74 -27.63 13.60
C SER A 694 -14.63 -27.18 14.76
N TYR A 695 -15.91 -27.49 14.62
CA TYR A 695 -16.90 -27.39 15.70
C TYR A 695 -17.11 -28.72 16.42
N ILE A 696 -16.34 -29.75 16.08
CA ILE A 696 -16.30 -31.05 16.76
C ILE A 696 -15.08 -31.07 17.69
N LYS A 697 -15.33 -31.02 19.02
CA LYS A 697 -14.30 -30.87 20.05
C LYS A 697 -13.15 -31.89 19.95
N SER A 698 -13.45 -33.13 19.58
CA SER A 698 -12.43 -34.18 19.47
C SER A 698 -11.49 -34.02 18.27
N ARG A 699 -11.88 -33.24 17.26
CA ARG A 699 -11.09 -32.98 16.04
C ARG A 699 -10.23 -31.73 16.17
N GLU A 700 -10.81 -30.65 16.71
CA GLU A 700 -10.12 -29.37 16.88
C GLU A 700 -8.84 -29.51 17.72
N PHE A 701 -7.74 -28.86 17.30
CA PHE A 701 -6.40 -29.06 17.87
C PHE A 701 -6.32 -28.87 19.39
N ASP A 702 -7.13 -27.99 19.99
CA ASP A 702 -7.22 -27.76 21.44
C ASP A 702 -8.61 -28.03 22.04
N GLY A 703 -9.56 -28.49 21.21
CA GLY A 703 -10.93 -28.79 21.62
C GLY A 703 -11.89 -27.61 21.77
N ARG A 704 -11.48 -26.36 21.48
CA ARG A 704 -12.41 -25.21 21.49
C ARG A 704 -13.05 -25.01 20.12
N GLN A 705 -14.34 -25.27 20.05
CA GLN A 705 -15.15 -25.24 18.82
C GLN A 705 -15.07 -23.88 18.11
N ARG A 706 -14.51 -23.84 16.90
CA ARG A 706 -14.33 -22.58 16.16
C ARG A 706 -14.52 -22.76 14.67
N ARG A 707 -14.72 -21.64 13.96
CA ARG A 707 -14.68 -21.55 12.50
C ARG A 707 -13.66 -20.49 12.07
N VAL A 708 -13.17 -20.62 10.84
CA VAL A 708 -12.23 -19.68 10.21
C VAL A 708 -12.92 -19.02 9.02
N LEU A 709 -12.88 -17.70 8.96
CA LEU A 709 -13.64 -16.90 8.01
C LEU A 709 -13.26 -17.21 6.56
N THR A 710 -11.96 -17.28 6.27
CA THR A 710 -11.45 -17.47 4.90
C THR A 710 -11.88 -18.80 4.29
N SER A 711 -11.83 -19.90 5.05
CA SER A 711 -12.32 -21.22 4.62
C SER A 711 -13.80 -21.22 4.30
N MET A 712 -14.60 -20.54 5.12
CA MET A 712 -16.03 -20.36 4.88
C MET A 712 -16.30 -19.52 3.63
N SER A 713 -15.55 -18.43 3.43
CA SER A 713 -15.68 -17.51 2.29
C SER A 713 -15.35 -18.18 0.96
N TRP A 714 -14.20 -18.85 0.86
CA TRP A 714 -13.80 -19.55 -0.36
C TRP A 714 -14.67 -20.79 -0.60
N GLY A 715 -15.07 -21.49 0.46
CA GLY A 715 -16.04 -22.58 0.39
C GLY A 715 -17.39 -22.11 -0.17
N LEU A 716 -17.92 -20.97 0.30
CA LEU A 716 -19.15 -20.36 -0.23
C LEU A 716 -19.01 -20.07 -1.73
N SER A 717 -17.90 -19.45 -2.12
CA SER A 717 -17.59 -19.17 -3.53
C SER A 717 -17.60 -20.48 -4.35
N MET A 718 -16.91 -21.53 -3.89
CA MET A 718 -16.86 -22.84 -4.57
C MET A 718 -18.25 -23.51 -4.67
N LEU A 719 -19.07 -23.47 -3.62
CA LEU A 719 -20.40 -24.07 -3.59
C LEU A 719 -21.33 -23.46 -4.65
N ASN A 720 -21.21 -22.17 -4.90
CA ASN A 720 -22.04 -21.43 -5.85
C ASN A 720 -21.47 -21.38 -7.27
N GLU A 721 -20.40 -22.13 -7.57
CA GLU A 721 -19.93 -22.28 -8.94
C GLU A 721 -20.75 -23.30 -9.71
N GLU A 722 -21.27 -22.90 -10.87
CA GLU A 722 -22.05 -23.76 -11.75
C GLU A 722 -21.46 -23.73 -13.17
N LYS A 723 -21.07 -24.91 -13.68
CA LYS A 723 -20.68 -25.13 -15.07
C LYS A 723 -21.26 -26.45 -15.54
N SER A 724 -21.55 -26.54 -16.84
CA SER A 724 -22.12 -27.75 -17.45
C SER A 724 -21.26 -29.01 -17.33
N TYR A 725 -19.95 -28.86 -17.07
CA TYR A 725 -19.01 -29.97 -16.88
C TYR A 725 -18.71 -30.29 -15.42
N LEU A 726 -19.33 -29.58 -14.47
CA LEU A 726 -19.16 -29.83 -13.05
C LEU A 726 -20.27 -30.74 -12.53
N ASP A 727 -19.90 -31.73 -11.74
CA ASP A 727 -20.84 -32.57 -11.01
C ASP A 727 -21.62 -31.70 -10.00
N PRO A 728 -22.95 -31.88 -9.90
CA PRO A 728 -23.76 -31.12 -8.96
C PRO A 728 -23.42 -31.52 -7.52
N ILE A 729 -23.35 -30.53 -6.63
CA ILE A 729 -23.23 -30.77 -5.19
C ILE A 729 -24.62 -30.95 -4.58
N LYS A 730 -24.83 -32.10 -3.94
CA LYS A 730 -26.06 -32.36 -3.17
C LYS A 730 -26.21 -31.31 -2.07
N ASN A 731 -27.38 -30.66 -2.01
CA ASN A 731 -27.74 -29.65 -1.01
C ASN A 731 -26.87 -28.38 -0.99
N SER A 732 -26.19 -28.02 -2.10
CA SER A 732 -25.31 -26.84 -2.17
C SER A 732 -25.96 -25.53 -1.70
N ALA A 733 -27.24 -25.32 -2.06
CA ALA A 733 -27.99 -24.13 -1.66
C ALA A 733 -28.20 -24.06 -0.13
N GLU A 734 -28.52 -25.19 0.52
CA GLU A 734 -28.68 -25.24 1.98
C GLU A 734 -27.34 -25.07 2.69
N MET A 735 -26.27 -25.67 2.16
CA MET A 735 -24.91 -25.45 2.68
C MET A 735 -24.53 -23.96 2.62
N SER A 736 -24.80 -23.30 1.50
CA SER A 736 -24.55 -21.86 1.33
C SER A 736 -25.35 -21.02 2.33
N LYS A 737 -26.63 -21.35 2.53
CA LYS A 737 -27.48 -20.69 3.53
C LYS A 737 -26.96 -20.86 4.96
N GLU A 738 -26.43 -22.03 5.29
CA GLU A 738 -25.83 -22.30 6.61
C GLU A 738 -24.51 -21.56 6.82
N ILE A 739 -23.69 -21.40 5.77
CA ILE A 739 -22.51 -20.53 5.83
C ILE A 739 -22.91 -19.07 6.12
N LEU A 740 -23.92 -18.55 5.41
CA LEU A 740 -24.42 -17.18 5.63
C LEU A 740 -24.94 -16.99 7.07
N LYS A 741 -25.71 -17.94 7.60
CA LYS A 741 -26.11 -17.93 9.02
C LYS A 741 -24.91 -17.94 9.96
N THR A 742 -23.86 -18.67 9.61
CA THR A 742 -22.64 -18.74 10.43
C THR A 742 -21.88 -17.41 10.41
N PHE A 743 -21.79 -16.74 9.26
CA PHE A 743 -21.28 -15.36 9.17
C PHE A 743 -22.05 -14.42 10.10
N ASP A 744 -23.38 -14.45 9.99
CA ASP A 744 -24.25 -13.52 10.69
C ASP A 744 -24.29 -13.76 12.21
N ASN A 745 -24.16 -15.01 12.65
CA ASN A 745 -24.32 -15.38 14.06
C ASN A 745 -23.00 -15.53 14.83
N LEU A 746 -21.92 -16.02 14.19
CA LEU A 746 -20.67 -16.34 14.90
C LEU A 746 -19.55 -15.34 14.61
N PHE A 747 -19.43 -14.89 13.37
CA PHE A 747 -18.31 -14.03 12.96
C PHE A 747 -18.60 -12.55 13.17
N TYR A 748 -19.84 -12.13 12.92
CA TYR A 748 -20.22 -10.73 12.94
C TYR A 748 -20.19 -10.14 14.36
N ASP A 749 -19.56 -8.98 14.46
CA ASP A 749 -19.53 -8.10 15.60
C ASP A 749 -19.87 -6.68 15.11
N PRO A 750 -20.83 -5.96 15.72
CA PRO A 750 -21.23 -4.64 15.26
C PRO A 750 -20.11 -3.59 15.27
N LYS A 751 -19.08 -3.76 16.10
CA LYS A 751 -17.93 -2.85 16.19
C LYS A 751 -16.80 -3.25 15.23
N LEU A 752 -16.61 -4.54 14.97
CA LEU A 752 -15.45 -5.08 14.25
C LEU A 752 -15.75 -5.61 12.83
N GLY A 753 -17.03 -5.76 12.47
CA GLY A 753 -17.39 -6.47 11.25
C GLY A 753 -17.25 -7.98 11.44
N LEU A 754 -16.58 -8.69 10.53
CA LEU A 754 -16.38 -10.14 10.61
C LEU A 754 -15.03 -10.49 11.26
N LYS A 755 -15.03 -11.29 12.33
CA LYS A 755 -13.77 -11.80 12.93
C LYS A 755 -13.12 -12.86 12.03
N LEU A 756 -11.78 -12.98 12.03
CA LEU A 756 -11.11 -14.05 11.26
C LEU A 756 -11.37 -15.43 11.90
N PHE A 757 -11.24 -15.52 13.22
CA PHE A 757 -11.60 -16.71 13.99
C PHE A 757 -12.82 -16.40 14.86
N THR A 758 -13.78 -17.33 14.94
CA THR A 758 -14.91 -17.17 15.89
C THR A 758 -14.44 -17.21 17.34
N ILE A 759 -13.36 -17.94 17.61
CA ILE A 759 -12.63 -17.98 18.88
C ILE A 759 -11.12 -17.89 18.58
N PRO A 760 -10.40 -16.88 19.10
CA PRO A 760 -8.95 -16.75 18.91
C PRO A 760 -8.16 -17.98 19.38
N ILE A 761 -7.00 -18.19 18.76
CA ILE A 761 -6.07 -19.26 19.12
C ILE A 761 -5.28 -18.86 20.37
N PRO A 762 -5.14 -19.74 21.38
CA PRO A 762 -4.41 -19.40 22.59
C PRO A 762 -2.90 -19.32 22.36
N ASN A 763 -2.25 -18.40 23.08
CA ASN A 763 -0.80 -18.25 23.08
C ASN A 763 -0.14 -19.25 24.04
N ASN A 764 0.00 -20.50 23.62
CA ASN A 764 0.61 -21.53 24.46
C ASN A 764 1.45 -22.53 23.66
N GLU A 765 2.19 -23.39 24.36
CA GLU A 765 3.03 -24.42 23.76
C GLU A 765 2.23 -25.37 22.86
N GLN A 766 1.04 -25.81 23.30
CA GLN A 766 0.19 -26.70 22.50
C GLN A 766 -0.18 -26.08 21.14
N ALA A 767 -0.59 -24.82 21.11
CA ALA A 767 -0.90 -24.11 19.87
C ALA A 767 0.36 -23.91 19.00
N ARG A 768 1.52 -23.63 19.61
CA ARG A 768 2.79 -23.56 18.86
C ARG A 768 3.16 -24.89 18.21
N SER A 769 2.98 -26.00 18.91
CA SER A 769 3.28 -27.33 18.38
C SER A 769 2.26 -27.83 17.35
N LEU A 770 0.98 -27.50 17.49
CA LEU A 770 -0.08 -28.06 16.65
C LEU A 770 -0.54 -27.12 15.52
N VAL A 771 -0.41 -25.81 15.67
CA VAL A 771 -0.88 -24.83 14.68
C VAL A 771 0.28 -24.00 14.14
N GLY A 772 1.33 -23.77 14.93
CA GLY A 772 2.55 -23.08 14.49
C GLY A 772 2.74 -21.72 15.13
N ARG A 773 3.36 -20.79 14.38
CA ARG A 773 3.60 -19.41 14.86
C ARG A 773 2.33 -18.70 15.34
N MET A 774 1.15 -19.14 14.94
CA MET A 774 -0.13 -18.63 15.47
C MET A 774 -0.23 -18.75 17.00
N GLY A 775 0.38 -19.76 17.62
CA GLY A 775 0.49 -19.86 19.08
C GLY A 775 1.44 -18.84 19.74
N MET A 776 2.12 -17.99 18.95
CA MET A 776 2.91 -16.86 19.42
C MET A 776 2.17 -15.53 19.27
N VAL A 777 1.21 -15.43 18.34
CA VAL A 777 0.48 -14.19 18.03
C VAL A 777 -0.56 -13.93 19.12
N PRO A 778 -0.49 -12.83 19.89
CA PRO A 778 -1.45 -12.53 20.95
C PRO A 778 -2.90 -12.61 20.46
N ALA A 779 -3.75 -13.28 21.25
CA ALA A 779 -5.18 -13.33 20.99
C ALA A 779 -5.76 -11.92 20.80
N GLY A 780 -6.37 -11.69 19.64
CA GLY A 780 -6.90 -10.39 19.24
C GLY A 780 -5.93 -9.48 18.51
N CYS A 781 -4.70 -9.91 18.21
CA CYS A 781 -3.73 -9.14 17.43
C CYS A 781 -3.50 -9.79 16.06
N ALA A 782 -3.21 -8.96 15.05
CA ALA A 782 -2.90 -9.36 13.67
C ALA A 782 -3.80 -10.49 13.14
N GLU A 783 -3.24 -11.58 12.62
CA GLU A 783 -3.97 -12.72 12.09
C GLU A 783 -4.75 -13.49 13.18
N ASN A 784 -4.49 -13.27 14.47
CA ASN A 784 -5.28 -13.85 15.57
C ASN A 784 -6.40 -12.90 16.05
N GLY A 785 -6.75 -11.88 15.23
CA GLY A 785 -7.75 -10.86 15.57
C GLY A 785 -8.64 -10.37 14.42
N GLU A 786 -8.89 -9.04 14.34
CA GLU A 786 -9.61 -8.42 13.21
C GLU A 786 -8.64 -8.40 12.04
N TYR A 787 -9.02 -9.02 10.93
CA TYR A 787 -8.19 -8.98 9.74
C TYR A 787 -9.01 -8.57 8.52
N HIS A 788 -8.97 -7.28 8.19
CA HIS A 788 -9.74 -6.63 7.13
C HIS A 788 -9.64 -7.36 5.79
N HIS A 789 -8.46 -7.87 5.46
CA HIS A 789 -8.22 -8.59 4.21
C HIS A 789 -9.05 -9.90 4.13
N ALA A 790 -9.25 -10.62 5.23
CA ALA A 790 -10.14 -11.78 5.26
C ALA A 790 -11.62 -11.40 5.21
N GLN A 791 -12.01 -10.31 5.89
CA GLN A 791 -13.39 -9.82 5.89
C GLN A 791 -13.86 -9.46 4.48
N ILE A 792 -13.04 -8.69 3.76
CA ILE A 792 -13.41 -8.21 2.44
C ILE A 792 -13.52 -9.34 1.41
N MET A 793 -12.74 -10.43 1.54
CA MET A 793 -12.95 -11.65 0.74
C MET A 793 -14.35 -12.23 0.98
N ALA A 794 -14.79 -12.30 2.23
CA ALA A 794 -16.14 -12.77 2.57
C ALA A 794 -17.22 -11.87 1.96
N HIS A 795 -17.06 -10.55 2.09
CA HIS A 795 -18.01 -9.57 1.56
C HIS A 795 -18.09 -9.60 0.02
N VAL A 796 -16.97 -9.78 -0.67
CA VAL A 796 -16.91 -9.95 -2.14
C VAL A 796 -17.63 -11.21 -2.57
N PHE A 797 -17.38 -12.37 -1.95
CA PHE A 797 -18.08 -13.59 -2.35
C PHE A 797 -19.56 -13.58 -2.00
N ARG A 798 -19.92 -13.01 -0.84
CA ARG A 798 -21.31 -12.83 -0.42
C ARG A 798 -22.07 -11.90 -1.35
N SER A 799 -21.45 -10.84 -1.87
CA SER A 799 -22.15 -9.87 -2.73
C SER A 799 -22.53 -10.42 -4.10
N PHE A 800 -21.92 -11.51 -4.56
CA PHE A 800 -22.35 -12.19 -5.78
C PHE A 800 -23.62 -13.02 -5.62
N LEU A 801 -24.07 -13.28 -4.38
CA LEU A 801 -25.30 -14.03 -4.14
C LEU A 801 -26.55 -13.12 -4.25
N PRO A 802 -27.62 -13.59 -4.91
CA PRO A 802 -28.86 -12.83 -5.02
C PRO A 802 -29.40 -12.39 -3.66
N GLY A 803 -29.67 -11.09 -3.49
CA GLY A 803 -30.26 -10.52 -2.27
C GLY A 803 -29.30 -10.24 -1.12
N GLU A 804 -28.07 -10.73 -1.17
CA GLU A 804 -27.12 -10.67 -0.05
C GLU A 804 -26.30 -9.36 0.02
N ILE A 805 -26.35 -8.52 -1.02
CA ILE A 805 -25.61 -7.26 -1.07
C ILE A 805 -25.93 -6.33 0.11
N HIS A 806 -27.18 -6.32 0.58
CA HIS A 806 -27.59 -5.45 1.68
C HIS A 806 -26.91 -5.84 2.99
N THR A 807 -26.87 -7.14 3.29
CA THR A 807 -26.21 -7.63 4.50
C THR A 807 -24.70 -7.51 4.37
N SER A 808 -24.14 -7.80 3.20
CA SER A 808 -22.71 -7.59 2.92
C SER A 808 -22.31 -6.13 3.16
N TRP A 809 -23.07 -5.16 2.61
CA TRP A 809 -22.85 -3.74 2.83
C TRP A 809 -22.97 -3.33 4.31
N LYS A 810 -24.00 -3.82 5.00
CA LYS A 810 -24.20 -3.53 6.43
C LYS A 810 -23.02 -4.00 7.28
N GLN A 811 -22.51 -5.20 7.02
CA GLN A 811 -21.41 -5.79 7.78
C GLN A 811 -20.03 -5.28 7.36
N PHE A 812 -19.91 -4.80 6.11
CA PHE A 812 -18.71 -4.14 5.62
C PHE A 812 -18.49 -2.79 6.29
N LYS A 813 -19.56 -2.02 6.61
CA LYS A 813 -19.43 -0.70 7.23
C LYS A 813 -18.51 -0.70 8.47
N PRO A 814 -18.70 -1.53 9.51
CA PRO A 814 -17.77 -1.60 10.64
C PRO A 814 -16.28 -1.81 10.31
N MET A 815 -15.95 -2.40 9.15
CA MET A 815 -14.58 -2.53 8.65
C MET A 815 -14.05 -1.19 8.06
N ILE A 816 -14.92 -0.34 7.53
CA ILE A 816 -14.58 0.96 6.94
C ILE A 816 -14.20 1.93 8.06
N SER A 817 -12.92 2.28 8.14
CA SER A 817 -12.37 3.26 9.09
C SER A 817 -13.17 4.57 9.13
N ALA A 818 -13.65 5.05 7.98
CA ALA A 818 -14.45 6.28 7.86
C ALA A 818 -15.87 6.18 8.44
N THR A 819 -16.32 4.99 8.83
CA THR A 819 -17.61 4.82 9.50
C THR A 819 -17.48 4.42 10.96
N ARG A 820 -16.23 4.38 11.47
CA ARG A 820 -15.91 4.10 12.87
C ARG A 820 -15.76 5.40 13.65
N ASP A 821 -15.96 5.29 14.96
CA ASP A 821 -15.72 6.39 15.90
C ASP A 821 -14.22 6.56 16.21
N GLU A 822 -13.89 7.52 17.07
CA GLU A 822 -12.52 7.85 17.44
C GLU A 822 -11.82 6.75 18.27
N SER A 823 -12.55 5.72 18.71
CA SER A 823 -11.93 4.55 19.33
C SER A 823 -11.08 3.76 18.35
N LEU A 824 -11.17 4.02 17.04
CA LEU A 824 -10.24 3.50 16.04
C LEU A 824 -8.78 3.88 16.30
N CYS A 825 -8.45 4.95 17.03
CA CYS A 825 -7.05 5.32 17.32
C CYS A 825 -6.12 5.28 16.09
N GLY A 826 -6.52 5.94 15.00
CA GLY A 826 -5.79 5.96 13.73
C GLY A 826 -6.50 6.78 12.65
N PRO A 827 -5.99 6.76 11.41
CA PRO A 827 -6.59 7.49 10.29
C PRO A 827 -7.95 6.91 9.89
N PHE A 828 -8.89 7.77 9.51
CA PHE A 828 -10.23 7.35 9.06
C PHE A 828 -10.31 7.07 7.55
N GLU A 829 -9.36 7.56 6.75
CA GLU A 829 -9.38 7.52 5.29
C GLU A 829 -8.66 6.31 4.66
N THR A 830 -7.99 5.48 5.46
CA THR A 830 -7.28 4.27 4.99
C THR A 830 -7.72 3.04 5.78
N PRO A 831 -7.57 1.82 5.23
CA PRO A 831 -7.88 0.59 5.96
C PRO A 831 -7.00 0.48 7.21
N THR A 832 -7.62 0.11 8.34
CA THR A 832 -6.92 -0.07 9.62
C THR A 832 -7.53 -1.25 10.34
N THR A 833 -6.82 -2.39 10.36
CA THR A 833 -7.23 -3.53 11.20
C THR A 833 -7.28 -3.12 12.66
N SER A 834 -8.03 -3.81 13.52
CA SER A 834 -8.06 -3.50 14.95
C SER A 834 -7.73 -4.68 15.83
N TYR A 835 -7.47 -4.37 17.09
CA TYR A 835 -7.42 -5.40 18.12
C TYR A 835 -8.81 -6.00 18.33
N THR A 836 -8.91 -7.33 18.33
CA THR A 836 -10.12 -8.09 18.71
C THR A 836 -9.80 -9.03 19.83
N SER A 837 -9.37 -8.45 20.93
CA SER A 837 -9.25 -9.16 22.19
C SER A 837 -10.64 -9.34 22.80
N ASP A 838 -10.67 -9.86 24.02
CA ASP A 838 -11.81 -9.75 24.92
C ASP A 838 -12.39 -8.32 24.88
N PRO A 839 -13.72 -8.11 24.78
CA PRO A 839 -14.34 -6.79 24.94
C PRO A 839 -13.88 -6.01 26.18
N ASP A 840 -13.43 -6.71 27.24
CA ASP A 840 -12.89 -6.11 28.46
C ASP A 840 -11.45 -5.56 28.29
N ASN A 841 -10.76 -5.89 27.20
CA ASN A 841 -9.43 -5.37 26.93
C ASN A 841 -9.51 -3.89 26.52
N PRO A 842 -8.68 -3.00 27.13
CA PRO A 842 -8.71 -1.56 26.85
C PRO A 842 -8.33 -1.20 25.40
N HIS A 843 -7.85 -2.16 24.62
CA HIS A 843 -7.52 -2.00 23.21
C HIS A 843 -8.59 -2.54 22.26
N PHE A 844 -9.69 -3.14 22.73
CA PHE A 844 -10.72 -3.72 21.88
C PHE A 844 -11.32 -2.72 20.87
N GLY A 845 -11.17 -3.04 19.58
CA GLY A 845 -11.60 -2.19 18.47
C GLY A 845 -10.69 -0.97 18.23
N LYS A 846 -9.54 -0.86 18.90
CA LYS A 846 -8.52 0.14 18.58
C LYS A 846 -7.72 -0.30 17.37
N GLY A 847 -7.43 0.64 16.49
CA GLY A 847 -6.69 0.46 15.27
C GLY A 847 -5.26 0.02 15.52
N MET A 848 -4.84 -0.90 14.67
CA MET A 848 -3.53 -1.49 14.57
C MET A 848 -3.12 -1.19 13.13
N TYR A 849 -2.39 -0.10 12.93
CA TYR A 849 -2.12 0.41 11.58
C TYR A 849 -1.38 -0.62 10.72
N PHE A 850 -1.96 -0.92 9.55
CA PHE A 850 -1.34 -1.58 8.40
C PHE A 850 -1.79 -0.82 7.15
N GLY A 851 -1.38 0.44 7.02
CA GLY A 851 -1.86 1.32 5.93
C GLY A 851 -1.61 0.77 4.52
N LEU A 852 -0.64 -0.11 4.34
CA LEU A 852 -0.37 -0.84 3.10
C LEU A 852 -0.68 -2.32 3.31
N SER A 853 -1.90 -2.72 2.98
CA SER A 853 -2.43 -4.07 3.16
C SER A 853 -3.21 -4.50 1.93
N GLY A 854 -3.19 -5.81 1.63
CA GLY A 854 -3.99 -6.39 0.53
C GLY A 854 -5.50 -6.23 0.71
N SER A 855 -5.97 -5.71 1.86
CA SER A 855 -7.35 -5.24 2.00
C SER A 855 -7.71 -4.15 0.97
N VAL A 856 -6.77 -3.26 0.60
CA VAL A 856 -6.96 -2.23 -0.43
C VAL A 856 -7.41 -2.86 -1.76
N ASP A 857 -6.71 -3.90 -2.22
CA ASP A 857 -6.96 -4.55 -3.51
C ASP A 857 -8.40 -5.07 -3.61
N TRP A 858 -8.84 -5.73 -2.54
CA TRP A 858 -10.17 -6.32 -2.46
C TRP A 858 -11.27 -5.28 -2.20
N ILE A 859 -10.99 -4.19 -1.47
CA ILE A 859 -11.94 -3.08 -1.27
C ILE A 859 -12.24 -2.40 -2.61
N VAL A 860 -11.21 -2.10 -3.41
CA VAL A 860 -11.38 -1.53 -4.76
C VAL A 860 -12.24 -2.45 -5.63
N ASN A 861 -12.00 -3.77 -5.56
CA ASN A 861 -12.80 -4.74 -6.30
C ASN A 861 -14.25 -4.83 -5.79
N PHE A 862 -14.48 -4.76 -4.47
CA PHE A 862 -15.81 -4.73 -3.89
C PHE A 862 -16.64 -3.53 -4.37
N PHE A 863 -16.02 -2.34 -4.45
CA PHE A 863 -16.67 -1.16 -5.01
C PHE A 863 -16.98 -1.29 -6.51
N GLN A 864 -16.07 -1.90 -7.29
CA GLN A 864 -16.36 -2.23 -8.69
C GLN A 864 -17.53 -3.22 -8.83
N ASN A 865 -17.64 -4.21 -7.93
CA ASN A 865 -18.76 -5.16 -7.92
C ASN A 865 -20.10 -4.48 -7.62
N ILE A 866 -20.13 -3.45 -6.78
CA ILE A 866 -21.33 -2.63 -6.54
C ILE A 866 -21.74 -1.89 -7.81
N ALA A 867 -20.77 -1.29 -8.51
CA ALA A 867 -20.99 -0.70 -9.84
C ALA A 867 -21.37 -1.74 -10.91
N GLY A 868 -21.08 -3.01 -10.66
CA GLY A 868 -21.48 -4.14 -11.50
C GLY A 868 -20.66 -4.31 -12.76
N ILE A 869 -19.42 -3.82 -12.80
CA ILE A 869 -18.61 -3.79 -14.03
C ILE A 869 -17.74 -5.04 -14.13
N GLN A 870 -17.93 -5.77 -15.23
CA GLN A 870 -17.11 -6.92 -15.63
C GLN A 870 -16.56 -6.73 -17.04
N LEU A 871 -15.27 -7.00 -17.23
CA LEU A 871 -14.60 -6.93 -18.53
C LEU A 871 -14.30 -8.32 -19.09
N ASN A 872 -14.45 -8.48 -20.40
CA ASN A 872 -14.11 -9.70 -21.14
C ASN A 872 -13.39 -9.37 -22.46
N LEU A 873 -12.42 -8.45 -22.44
CA LEU A 873 -11.76 -7.92 -23.65
C LEU A 873 -10.97 -8.97 -24.47
N HIS A 874 -10.79 -10.17 -23.93
CA HIS A 874 -10.03 -11.28 -24.53
C HIS A 874 -10.84 -12.17 -25.48
N THR A 875 -12.16 -11.98 -25.57
CA THR A 875 -13.08 -12.88 -26.26
C THR A 875 -14.14 -12.08 -27.03
N LYS A 876 -14.60 -12.61 -28.17
CA LYS A 876 -15.70 -12.02 -28.96
C LYS A 876 -17.04 -12.70 -28.71
N GLU A 877 -17.05 -13.74 -27.89
CA GLU A 877 -18.23 -14.55 -27.57
C GLU A 877 -19.07 -13.95 -26.45
N LEU A 878 -18.47 -13.04 -25.68
CA LEU A 878 -19.12 -12.26 -24.63
C LEU A 878 -19.03 -10.77 -24.98
N PRO A 879 -19.91 -9.93 -24.43
CA PRO A 879 -19.70 -8.49 -24.46
C PRO A 879 -18.36 -8.11 -23.83
N ASP A 880 -17.65 -7.17 -24.46
CA ASP A 880 -16.41 -6.58 -23.96
C ASP A 880 -16.58 -6.06 -22.53
N ILE A 881 -17.72 -5.43 -22.23
CA ILE A 881 -18.10 -4.98 -20.88
C ILE A 881 -19.56 -5.38 -20.61
N ILE A 882 -19.77 -5.96 -19.43
CA ILE A 882 -21.10 -6.20 -18.85
C ILE A 882 -21.23 -5.24 -17.66
N VAL A 883 -22.34 -4.49 -17.60
CA VAL A 883 -22.64 -3.62 -16.46
C VAL A 883 -23.96 -4.06 -15.82
N SER A 884 -23.85 -4.72 -14.66
CA SER A 884 -24.98 -5.27 -13.90
C SER A 884 -24.93 -4.77 -12.45
N PRO A 885 -25.38 -3.52 -12.19
CA PRO A 885 -25.21 -2.92 -10.87
C PRO A 885 -25.92 -3.70 -9.77
N ASN A 886 -25.25 -3.88 -8.64
CA ASN A 886 -25.79 -4.56 -7.47
C ASN A 886 -25.76 -3.58 -6.30
N LEU A 887 -26.75 -2.69 -6.25
CA LEU A 887 -26.75 -1.55 -5.33
C LEU A 887 -27.33 -1.89 -3.95
N PRO A 888 -26.63 -1.60 -2.85
CA PRO A 888 -27.22 -1.57 -1.51
C PRO A 888 -28.42 -0.60 -1.42
N LYS A 889 -29.43 -0.93 -0.60
CA LYS A 889 -30.59 -0.07 -0.32
C LYS A 889 -30.19 1.33 0.17
N ASP A 890 -29.12 1.42 0.93
CA ASP A 890 -28.56 2.67 1.47
C ASP A 890 -28.15 3.66 0.37
N LEU A 891 -27.85 3.17 -0.86
CA LEU A 891 -27.52 4.02 -2.01
C LEU A 891 -28.76 4.61 -2.68
N LYS A 892 -29.97 4.17 -2.28
CA LYS A 892 -31.27 4.60 -2.83
C LYS A 892 -31.34 4.56 -4.37
N GLY A 893 -30.60 3.66 -5.01
CA GLY A 893 -30.59 3.50 -6.46
C GLY A 893 -29.79 4.56 -7.21
N GLU A 894 -28.88 5.26 -6.52
CA GLU A 894 -28.02 6.30 -7.11
C GLU A 894 -26.54 5.99 -6.87
N LEU A 895 -25.73 6.04 -7.94
CA LEU A 895 -24.30 5.82 -7.93
C LEU A 895 -23.69 6.43 -9.19
N GLN A 896 -22.54 7.08 -9.07
CA GLN A 896 -21.67 7.34 -10.21
C GLN A 896 -20.33 6.63 -9.98
N TYR A 897 -19.85 5.96 -11.03
CA TYR A 897 -18.56 5.30 -11.04
C TYR A 897 -17.79 5.68 -12.31
N ARG A 898 -16.50 6.02 -12.16
CA ARG A 898 -15.62 6.35 -13.28
C ARG A 898 -14.30 5.61 -13.17
N ARG A 899 -13.74 5.19 -14.30
CA ARG A 899 -12.38 4.66 -14.39
C ARG A 899 -11.84 4.73 -15.81
N MET A 900 -10.56 4.41 -15.96
CA MET A 900 -9.94 4.11 -17.24
C MET A 900 -10.03 2.60 -17.56
N ILE A 901 -10.42 2.29 -18.79
CA ILE A 901 -10.29 0.97 -19.41
C ILE A 901 -9.05 1.01 -20.31
N HIS A 902 -8.22 -0.02 -20.28
CA HIS A 902 -7.00 -0.10 -21.09
C HIS A 902 -7.10 -1.24 -22.09
N VAL A 903 -7.40 -0.93 -23.35
CA VAL A 903 -7.56 -1.94 -24.41
C VAL A 903 -6.21 -2.19 -25.08
N PHE A 904 -5.76 -3.44 -25.12
CA PHE A 904 -4.51 -3.80 -25.79
C PHE A 904 -4.72 -3.97 -27.30
N GLU A 905 -4.12 -3.08 -28.09
CA GLU A 905 -4.21 -3.07 -29.55
C GLU A 905 -2.84 -2.71 -30.15
N LYS A 906 -2.37 -3.49 -31.14
CA LYS A 906 -1.11 -3.21 -31.86
C LYS A 906 0.10 -2.98 -30.92
N ASN A 907 0.24 -3.83 -29.90
CA ASN A 907 1.31 -3.78 -28.89
C ASN A 907 1.33 -2.50 -28.03
N LYS A 908 0.19 -1.81 -27.90
CA LYS A 908 0.04 -0.64 -27.04
C LYS A 908 -1.30 -0.69 -26.31
N PHE A 909 -1.37 -0.02 -25.16
CA PHE A 909 -2.63 0.16 -24.44
C PHE A 909 -3.30 1.46 -24.89
N ARG A 910 -4.53 1.34 -25.38
CA ARG A 910 -5.39 2.48 -25.68
C ARG A 910 -6.33 2.71 -24.50
N LYS A 911 -6.28 3.95 -23.99
CA LYS A 911 -7.10 4.41 -22.87
C LYS A 911 -8.52 4.76 -23.33
N VAL A 912 -9.54 4.20 -22.67
CA VAL A 912 -10.97 4.49 -22.90
C VAL A 912 -11.62 4.84 -21.56
N PRO A 913 -12.00 6.11 -21.33
CA PRO A 913 -12.69 6.48 -20.10
C PRO A 913 -14.10 5.89 -20.09
N ILE A 914 -14.50 5.33 -18.95
CA ILE A 914 -15.86 4.87 -18.69
C ILE A 914 -16.47 5.67 -17.53
N ILE A 915 -17.73 6.08 -17.71
CA ILE A 915 -18.60 6.66 -16.69
C ILE A 915 -19.86 5.81 -16.66
N VAL A 916 -20.20 5.26 -15.49
CA VAL A 916 -21.46 4.59 -15.23
C VAL A 916 -22.26 5.43 -14.24
N ASP A 917 -23.36 6.01 -14.71
CA ASP A 917 -24.28 6.83 -13.93
C ASP A 917 -25.58 6.06 -13.70
N ILE A 918 -25.86 5.72 -12.45
CA ILE A 918 -27.10 5.09 -12.04
C ILE A 918 -27.92 6.13 -11.30
N LYS A 919 -29.14 6.36 -11.77
CA LYS A 919 -30.03 7.40 -11.22
C LYS A 919 -31.47 6.92 -11.20
N LYS A 920 -32.27 7.49 -10.32
CA LYS A 920 -33.73 7.34 -10.36
C LYS A 920 -34.31 8.27 -11.41
N GLY A 921 -35.29 7.78 -12.18
CA GLY A 921 -36.03 8.61 -13.12
C GLY A 921 -37.50 8.26 -13.19
N LYS A 922 -38.27 9.12 -13.88
CA LYS A 922 -39.70 8.89 -14.11
C LYS A 922 -39.97 7.73 -15.09
N LYS A 923 -38.99 7.42 -15.95
CA LYS A 923 -39.07 6.37 -16.95
C LYS A 923 -37.76 5.60 -16.97
N ALA A 924 -37.84 4.29 -16.74
CA ALA A 924 -36.68 3.43 -16.79
C ALA A 924 -36.09 3.39 -18.21
N GLY A 925 -34.77 3.32 -18.31
CA GLY A 925 -34.08 3.32 -19.60
C GLY A 925 -32.56 3.25 -19.45
N ILE A 926 -31.90 2.84 -20.53
CA ILE A 926 -30.44 2.74 -20.59
C ILE A 926 -29.95 3.58 -21.77
N LEU A 927 -29.05 4.52 -21.49
CA LEU A 927 -28.41 5.37 -22.50
C LEU A 927 -26.93 5.03 -22.59
N LEU A 928 -26.45 4.71 -23.79
CA LEU A 928 -25.02 4.60 -24.08
C LEU A 928 -24.61 5.78 -24.95
N ASN A 929 -23.75 6.65 -24.41
CA ASN A 929 -23.30 7.89 -25.05
C ASN A 929 -24.49 8.75 -25.55
N GLY A 930 -25.54 8.84 -24.72
CA GLY A 930 -26.77 9.60 -25.01
C GLY A 930 -27.78 8.90 -25.93
N LYS A 931 -27.50 7.68 -26.39
CA LYS A 931 -28.41 6.91 -27.25
C LYS A 931 -29.09 5.79 -26.47
N ASN A 932 -30.40 5.60 -26.66
CA ASN A 932 -31.13 4.48 -26.08
C ASN A 932 -30.57 3.14 -26.56
N VAL A 933 -30.33 2.23 -25.63
CA VAL A 933 -29.91 0.85 -25.89
C VAL A 933 -30.83 -0.12 -25.14
N LYS A 934 -30.88 -1.38 -25.59
CA LYS A 934 -31.76 -2.40 -25.01
C LYS A 934 -31.23 -2.95 -23.69
N ASP A 935 -29.92 -3.04 -23.54
CA ASP A 935 -29.25 -3.55 -22.37
C ASP A 935 -27.99 -2.72 -22.06
N SER A 936 -27.37 -3.00 -20.93
CA SER A 936 -26.16 -2.36 -20.44
C SER A 936 -24.87 -3.09 -20.91
N ASN A 937 -24.98 -3.99 -21.89
CA ASN A 937 -23.85 -4.72 -22.45
C ASN A 937 -23.18 -3.89 -23.54
N ILE A 938 -21.85 -3.77 -23.48
CA ILE A 938 -21.10 -2.96 -24.43
C ILE A 938 -20.22 -3.88 -25.27
N GLN A 939 -20.40 -3.77 -26.58
CA GLN A 939 -19.64 -4.48 -27.60
C GLN A 939 -18.58 -3.55 -28.21
N LYS A 940 -17.43 -4.09 -28.62
CA LYS A 940 -16.42 -3.38 -29.42
C LYS A 940 -15.92 -2.08 -28.77
N VAL A 941 -15.54 -2.12 -27.49
CA VAL A 941 -14.89 -1.03 -26.74
C VAL A 941 -13.65 -0.51 -27.47
N GLY A 942 -12.99 -1.39 -28.23
CA GLY A 942 -11.92 -1.10 -29.20
C GLY A 942 -12.20 0.11 -30.14
N SER A 943 -13.48 0.31 -30.49
CA SER A 943 -13.90 1.35 -31.43
C SER A 943 -14.37 2.65 -30.78
N LEU A 944 -14.51 2.68 -29.44
CA LEU A 944 -15.09 3.79 -28.71
C LEU A 944 -14.00 4.73 -28.18
N LYS A 945 -14.25 6.05 -28.28
CA LYS A 945 -13.40 7.08 -27.66
C LYS A 945 -13.67 7.28 -26.17
N LYS A 946 -14.92 7.04 -25.76
CA LYS A 946 -15.40 7.12 -24.38
C LYS A 946 -16.66 6.28 -24.23
N ILE A 947 -16.95 5.90 -23.00
CA ILE A 947 -18.17 5.21 -22.61
C ILE A 947 -18.85 6.05 -21.53
N HIS A 948 -20.05 6.51 -21.80
CA HIS A 948 -20.94 7.09 -20.80
C HIS A 948 -22.22 6.28 -20.80
N LEU A 949 -22.40 5.44 -19.79
CA LEU A 949 -23.56 4.60 -19.61
C LEU A 949 -24.43 5.18 -18.51
N GLU A 950 -25.67 5.55 -18.85
CA GLU A 950 -26.66 6.01 -17.89
C GLU A 950 -27.73 4.93 -17.72
N ILE A 951 -27.92 4.45 -16.49
CA ILE A 951 -28.97 3.49 -16.11
C ILE A 951 -29.99 4.24 -15.27
N ILE A 952 -31.19 4.39 -15.82
CA ILE A 952 -32.32 5.07 -15.16
C ILE A 952 -33.24 3.99 -14.62
N ASN A 953 -33.33 3.89 -13.29
CA ASN A 953 -34.24 3.00 -12.58
C ASN A 953 -35.58 3.66 -12.28
#